data_AF-A0A2A9D139-F1
#
_entry.id   AF-A0A2A9D139-F1
#
_cell.length_a   1.000
_cell.length_b   1.000
_cell.length_c   1.000
_cell.angle_alpha   90.00
_cell.angle_beta   90.00
_cell.angle_gamma   90.00
#
_symmetry.space_group_name_H-M   'P 1'
#
loop_
_entity.id
_entity.type
_entity.pdbx_description
1 polymer ?
#
loop_
_entity_poly.entity_id
_entity_poly.type
_entity_poly.pdbx_seq_one_letter_code
_entity_poly.pdbx_strand_id
1 'polypeptide(L)'
;MNSPMRSPRGHHPSAARRAPALLAALGTVLATSLAALPAQAITSVESDEGITWEIHDAAPPSLDTGSIRTASDSPIQGFGNIFVEVEAPEGVAEPRLNGEMVRGFGLTFDGDASYESTQSVDFAGVLVTRGVDVETSGSSIRFLDSLTNTTSEPITVSVSFGGSLGYGEGETQGLVKSTTSGDARIGTDDSWALVATPDEDTRPVGIAFGEVDRMGNQQRDPFETPLAVEGGEASFYGFVNEIEIEPGTTASFARFVTLGETGSERLETAAQSVAELAAAPDLAGLTVPEVCTIVNWDISALPGYDAAVCEDVTALPTPAAPDAPAPVTSVAYDVVGKTIEELKADMAAGVVTSEEITQAYLDRIAVYDGGPQGFHAFITVADDALEQARAADEARAAGEDGELLGIPIAVKDLYDTFDMPTTGGSRALEGFQPEQDAFQVAQLREAGAIIIGKANTSEFAFSGGFSESGWMQTWNALYPSKTSFGSSGGSAVSVATSMAAGAMGTQTGVSLYAPTTGASLTMFRGTDGMSSGTGVIPLTWYQDYAGPIARTVTDLATMLNATTGTDPLDPLTAEADEHRPEDWSDSLDASALEGMRLGYLPDSFDSNYATNGTGEFLETQLSMFEDAGANVVQMSDPPSNGRSPSGSRGMEGWARYIELHENFPYENGNEVYASDAVLPYNQRSLGDTPRLTEEEVEAWVEYRDGYKELIAEWMDEYDVDAVVYPGFISDMYNNDAQTSRLTSDRSTGVLTSSVGLPTVVVPAGTNPNGYSTSLQIVGRAWDDATVLGMGYALEQEIQGQQHTTFAPALTYVGESTSPFVDVSVEDMFFTEIAWLAEEGISTGWSTPQGQEYRPLQPIARDAMAAFLYRMAEVEDYTPPTTSPFTDVDTSDQFYTEIAWLAEQGISTGWSTPQGQEYRPLEPIARDAMAAFLYRMAEVEDYTAPTTSPFTDVATSNQFYTEIAWMQTSGISTGWEGNNGTSLYQPLTDVARDAMAAFLYRYDHLED
;
A
#
# COMPACT_ATOMS: atom_id res chain seq x y z
N MET A 1 46.63 -31.94 -24.84
CA MET A 1 47.58 -33.03 -24.55
C MET A 1 48.27 -32.74 -23.22
N ASN A 2 48.02 -33.60 -22.22
CA ASN A 2 48.81 -33.93 -21.02
C ASN A 2 49.55 -32.83 -20.22
N SER A 3 49.06 -32.61 -18.99
CA SER A 3 49.87 -32.31 -17.80
C SER A 3 50.96 -33.38 -17.54
N PRO A 4 52.06 -33.08 -16.81
CA PRO A 4 52.11 -33.52 -15.39
C PRO A 4 53.00 -32.72 -14.39
N MET A 5 52.50 -32.64 -13.16
CA MET A 5 53.11 -32.77 -11.79
C MET A 5 54.62 -32.54 -11.51
N ARG A 6 54.95 -31.82 -10.42
CA ARG A 6 55.46 -32.34 -9.10
C ARG A 6 56.11 -31.26 -8.19
N SER A 7 55.80 -31.30 -6.88
CA SER A 7 56.58 -30.69 -5.76
C SER A 7 57.66 -31.63 -5.22
N PRO A 8 58.60 -31.21 -4.31
CA PRO A 8 58.36 -31.40 -2.85
C PRO A 8 59.16 -30.53 -1.81
N ARG A 9 58.51 -30.27 -0.65
CA ARG A 9 58.90 -30.39 0.80
C ARG A 9 60.14 -29.72 1.46
N GLY A 10 59.90 -29.17 2.67
CA GLY A 10 60.76 -29.22 3.88
C GLY A 10 60.42 -28.13 4.94
N HIS A 11 59.57 -28.37 5.96
CA HIS A 11 59.79 -28.84 7.36
C HIS A 11 60.53 -27.91 8.37
N HIS A 12 59.83 -27.68 9.51
CA HIS A 12 60.06 -26.80 10.69
C HIS A 12 61.24 -27.15 11.62
N PRO A 13 61.53 -26.28 12.64
CA PRO A 13 61.16 -26.66 14.03
C PRO A 13 60.71 -25.53 15.02
N SER A 14 59.72 -25.88 15.86
CA SER A 14 59.43 -25.63 17.30
C SER A 14 59.82 -24.35 18.11
N ALA A 15 58.76 -23.64 18.56
CA ALA A 15 58.25 -23.38 19.94
C ALA A 15 59.07 -22.78 21.13
N ALA A 16 58.56 -21.67 21.72
CA ALA A 16 58.26 -21.43 23.16
C ALA A 16 57.57 -20.04 23.40
N ARG A 17 56.26 -19.96 23.77
CA ARG A 17 55.64 -19.63 25.11
C ARG A 17 55.90 -18.20 25.65
N ARG A 18 54.97 -17.37 26.20
CA ARG A 18 53.54 -17.36 26.64
C ARG A 18 53.16 -15.88 26.96
N ALA A 19 51.94 -15.38 26.69
CA ALA A 19 50.84 -15.07 27.65
C ALA A 19 49.71 -14.25 26.93
N PRO A 20 48.46 -14.18 27.45
CA PRO A 20 47.23 -14.32 26.65
C PRO A 20 46.44 -13.03 26.36
N ALA A 21 45.65 -13.04 25.29
CA ALA A 21 44.51 -12.15 25.04
C ALA A 21 43.23 -13.00 24.94
N LEU A 22 42.16 -12.49 25.56
CA LEU A 22 40.82 -13.07 25.61
C LEU A 22 40.19 -13.17 24.21
N LEU A 23 39.46 -14.25 23.99
CA LEU A 23 38.60 -14.48 22.83
C LEU A 23 37.33 -13.61 22.92
N ALA A 24 37.01 -12.90 21.85
CA ALA A 24 35.64 -12.64 21.43
C ALA A 24 35.35 -13.61 20.28
N ALA A 25 34.38 -14.50 20.45
CA ALA A 25 33.96 -15.44 19.43
C ALA A 25 32.96 -14.72 18.50
N LEU A 26 33.38 -14.44 17.27
CA LEU A 26 32.43 -14.20 16.18
C LEU A 26 31.82 -15.55 15.80
N GLY A 27 30.50 -15.68 15.96
CA GLY A 27 29.72 -16.75 15.36
C GLY A 27 29.56 -16.46 13.87
N THR A 28 30.29 -17.19 13.04
CA THR A 28 29.94 -17.37 11.62
C THR A 28 28.63 -18.13 11.53
N VAL A 29 27.54 -17.42 11.23
CA VAL A 29 26.31 -18.04 10.72
C VAL A 29 26.65 -18.52 9.30
N LEU A 30 26.60 -19.84 9.09
CA LEU A 30 26.54 -20.39 7.74
C LEU A 30 25.24 -19.88 7.12
N ALA A 31 25.35 -19.06 6.09
CA ALA A 31 24.26 -18.81 5.16
C ALA A 31 23.85 -20.16 4.54
N THR A 32 22.80 -20.77 5.08
CA THR A 32 22.01 -21.74 4.34
C THR A 32 21.38 -20.96 3.20
N SER A 33 21.69 -21.33 1.97
CA SER A 33 20.93 -20.93 0.79
C SER A 33 19.46 -21.25 1.05
N LEU A 34 18.69 -20.25 1.47
CA LEU A 34 17.25 -20.27 1.34
C LEU A 34 17.00 -20.42 -0.16
N ALA A 35 16.38 -21.52 -0.55
CA ALA A 35 15.77 -21.57 -1.87
C ALA A 35 14.82 -20.37 -1.93
N ALA A 36 14.94 -19.54 -2.97
CA ALA A 36 13.97 -18.47 -3.21
C ALA A 36 12.58 -19.12 -3.14
N LEU A 37 11.74 -18.62 -2.22
CA LEU A 37 10.34 -19.03 -2.19
C LEU A 37 9.74 -18.62 -3.54
N PRO A 38 8.95 -19.48 -4.19
CA PRO A 38 8.27 -19.10 -5.42
C PRO A 38 7.42 -17.85 -5.14
N ALA A 39 7.34 -16.94 -6.12
CA ALA A 39 6.34 -15.88 -6.10
C ALA A 39 4.98 -16.55 -6.41
N GLN A 40 4.36 -17.18 -5.43
CA GLN A 40 2.98 -17.63 -5.58
C GLN A 40 2.10 -16.39 -5.46
N ALA A 41 1.63 -15.88 -6.59
CA ALA A 41 0.97 -14.59 -6.60
C ALA A 41 -0.48 -14.60 -6.17
N ILE A 42 -1.08 -15.75 -6.37
CA ILE A 42 -2.48 -16.02 -6.25
C ILE A 42 -2.53 -17.48 -5.84
N THR A 43 -3.29 -17.79 -4.80
CA THR A 43 -3.53 -19.17 -4.43
C THR A 43 -4.67 -19.72 -5.29
N SER A 44 -4.41 -20.88 -5.91
CA SER A 44 -5.40 -21.60 -6.71
C SER A 44 -5.89 -22.85 -5.98
N VAL A 45 -7.21 -23.02 -5.91
CA VAL A 45 -7.86 -24.23 -5.38
C VAL A 45 -8.61 -24.93 -6.51
N GLU A 46 -8.28 -26.20 -6.75
CA GLU A 46 -9.00 -27.05 -7.72
C GLU A 46 -10.07 -27.87 -7.00
N SER A 47 -11.29 -27.86 -7.54
CA SER A 47 -12.39 -28.71 -7.09
C SER A 47 -12.47 -30.04 -7.87
N ASP A 48 -13.16 -31.03 -7.30
CA ASP A 48 -13.50 -32.31 -7.91
C ASP A 48 -14.35 -32.15 -9.19
N GLU A 49 -15.04 -31.02 -9.34
CA GLU A 49 -15.80 -30.65 -10.56
C GLU A 49 -14.94 -30.00 -11.65
N GLY A 50 -13.63 -29.88 -11.42
CA GLY A 50 -12.67 -29.30 -12.36
C GLY A 50 -12.74 -27.79 -12.44
N ILE A 51 -13.28 -27.12 -11.42
CA ILE A 51 -13.22 -25.66 -11.28
C ILE A 51 -11.91 -25.29 -10.61
N THR A 52 -11.15 -24.38 -11.22
CA THR A 52 -10.00 -23.72 -10.59
C THR A 52 -10.44 -22.35 -10.09
N TRP A 53 -10.37 -22.16 -8.77
CA TRP A 53 -10.64 -20.89 -8.09
C TRP A 53 -9.36 -20.16 -7.80
N GLU A 54 -9.28 -18.88 -8.16
CA GLU A 54 -8.15 -18.00 -7.86
C GLU A 54 -8.60 -16.95 -6.83
N ILE A 55 -7.96 -16.93 -5.66
CA ILE A 55 -8.31 -16.05 -4.54
C ILE A 55 -7.19 -15.03 -4.30
N HIS A 56 -7.57 -13.78 -4.05
CA HIS A 56 -6.65 -12.73 -3.62
C HIS A 56 -6.38 -12.86 -2.13
N ASP A 57 -5.23 -13.39 -1.77
CA ASP A 57 -4.77 -13.53 -0.38
C ASP A 57 -3.58 -12.59 -0.10
N ALA A 58 -2.91 -12.80 1.03
CA ALA A 58 -1.73 -12.02 1.41
C ALA A 58 -0.46 -12.40 0.63
N ALA A 59 -0.52 -13.34 -0.31
CA ALA A 59 0.62 -13.70 -1.14
C ALA A 59 0.89 -12.63 -2.22
N PRO A 60 2.15 -12.34 -2.59
CA PRO A 60 2.47 -11.21 -3.45
C PRO A 60 1.90 -11.28 -4.87
N PRO A 61 1.01 -10.37 -5.31
CA PRO A 61 1.12 -8.93 -5.06
C PRO A 61 0.35 -8.41 -3.84
N SER A 62 -0.06 -9.29 -2.93
CA SER A 62 -0.58 -8.92 -1.61
C SER A 62 -1.80 -8.01 -1.72
N LEU A 63 -2.71 -8.31 -2.66
CA LEU A 63 -3.98 -7.58 -2.76
C LEU A 63 -4.80 -7.78 -1.48
N ASP A 64 -4.79 -9.01 -0.96
CA ASP A 64 -5.29 -9.35 0.37
C ASP A 64 -6.73 -8.86 0.64
N THR A 65 -7.58 -8.97 -0.38
CA THR A 65 -9.01 -8.63 -0.31
C THR A 65 -9.86 -9.85 0.04
N GLY A 66 -9.35 -11.06 -0.16
CA GLY A 66 -10.09 -12.32 -0.05
C GLY A 66 -11.08 -12.56 -1.17
N SER A 67 -11.17 -11.68 -2.17
CA SER A 67 -12.11 -11.85 -3.29
C SER A 67 -11.62 -12.90 -4.30
N ILE A 68 -12.56 -13.47 -5.04
CA ILE A 68 -12.29 -14.35 -6.17
C ILE A 68 -11.78 -13.48 -7.32
N ARG A 69 -10.50 -13.61 -7.66
CA ARG A 69 -9.90 -12.96 -8.82
C ARG A 69 -10.61 -13.43 -10.09
N THR A 70 -10.66 -14.74 -10.27
CA THR A 70 -11.35 -15.42 -11.37
C THR A 70 -11.65 -16.86 -11.00
N ALA A 71 -12.48 -17.51 -11.81
CA ALA A 71 -12.69 -18.95 -11.77
C ALA A 71 -12.79 -19.50 -13.19
N SER A 72 -12.31 -20.73 -13.40
CA SER A 72 -12.29 -21.37 -14.71
C SER A 72 -13.68 -21.37 -15.39
N ASP A 73 -13.72 -21.00 -16.67
CA ASP A 73 -14.92 -20.92 -17.50
C ASP A 73 -16.04 -20.07 -16.89
N SER A 74 -15.72 -19.02 -16.13
CA SER A 74 -16.72 -18.16 -15.46
C SER A 74 -16.63 -16.70 -15.93
N PRO A 75 -17.67 -15.88 -15.69
CA PRO A 75 -17.62 -14.45 -15.98
C PRO A 75 -17.00 -13.62 -14.85
N ILE A 76 -16.52 -14.24 -13.77
CA ILE A 76 -16.00 -13.52 -12.59
C ILE A 76 -14.79 -12.66 -13.00
N GLN A 77 -14.80 -11.39 -12.57
CA GLN A 77 -13.71 -10.42 -12.76
C GLN A 77 -13.45 -9.66 -11.44
N GLY A 78 -13.08 -10.37 -10.38
CA GLY A 78 -13.06 -9.82 -9.02
C GLY A 78 -14.46 -9.82 -8.40
N PHE A 79 -14.76 -10.83 -7.58
CA PHE A 79 -16.05 -10.93 -6.90
C PHE A 79 -15.92 -11.50 -5.48
N GLY A 80 -16.72 -10.98 -4.56
CA GLY A 80 -16.70 -11.33 -3.14
C GLY A 80 -15.83 -10.40 -2.30
N ASN A 81 -15.39 -9.25 -2.83
CA ASN A 81 -14.79 -8.20 -1.99
C ASN A 81 -15.88 -7.56 -1.11
N ILE A 82 -15.44 -6.91 -0.03
CA ILE A 82 -16.31 -6.07 0.79
C ILE A 82 -15.85 -4.63 0.79
N PHE A 83 -16.81 -3.72 0.82
CA PHE A 83 -16.62 -2.32 1.16
C PHE A 83 -17.28 -2.11 2.53
N VAL A 84 -16.66 -1.32 3.39
CA VAL A 84 -17.15 -1.05 4.75
C VAL A 84 -17.19 0.44 4.98
N GLU A 85 -18.37 0.95 5.35
CA GLU A 85 -18.59 2.33 5.77
C GLU A 85 -19.05 2.32 7.24
N VAL A 86 -18.30 3.00 8.10
CA VAL A 86 -18.58 3.14 9.53
C VAL A 86 -19.05 4.56 9.79
N GLU A 87 -20.20 4.73 10.44
CA GLU A 87 -20.60 6.04 10.96
C GLU A 87 -19.81 6.31 12.24
N ALA A 88 -18.74 7.11 12.15
CA ALA A 88 -17.87 7.38 13.30
C ALA A 88 -18.67 8.11 14.42
N PRO A 89 -18.53 7.68 15.70
CA PRO A 89 -19.14 8.36 16.83
C PRO A 89 -18.68 9.82 16.96
N GLU A 90 -19.49 10.66 17.62
CA GLU A 90 -19.18 12.08 17.78
C GLU A 90 -17.85 12.26 18.53
N GLY A 91 -16.86 12.88 17.87
CA GLY A 91 -15.53 13.15 18.43
C GLY A 91 -14.46 12.11 18.08
N VAL A 92 -14.81 11.02 17.40
CA VAL A 92 -13.85 10.07 16.81
C VAL A 92 -13.50 10.52 15.39
N ALA A 93 -12.23 10.45 15.01
CA ALA A 93 -11.82 10.79 13.66
C ALA A 93 -12.32 9.72 12.67
N GLU A 94 -12.83 10.17 11.52
CA GLU A 94 -13.24 9.29 10.43
C GLU A 94 -12.08 8.37 9.99
N PRO A 95 -12.33 7.06 9.78
CA PRO A 95 -11.33 6.15 9.23
C PRO A 95 -10.81 6.63 7.86
N ARG A 96 -9.50 6.47 7.59
CA ARG A 96 -8.87 7.02 6.38
C ARG A 96 -9.43 6.46 5.07
N LEU A 97 -9.84 5.20 5.03
CA LEU A 97 -10.39 4.56 3.83
C LEU A 97 -11.85 4.15 4.08
N ASN A 98 -12.59 4.95 4.84
CA ASN A 98 -13.99 4.69 5.12
C ASN A 98 -14.81 4.64 3.81
N GLY A 99 -15.63 3.62 3.65
CA GLY A 99 -16.42 3.40 2.44
C GLY A 99 -15.62 2.81 1.25
N GLU A 100 -14.34 2.49 1.41
CA GLU A 100 -13.53 1.86 0.36
C GLU A 100 -13.46 0.32 0.53
N MET A 101 -12.92 -0.36 -0.48
CA MET A 101 -12.66 -1.79 -0.47
C MET A 101 -11.73 -2.17 0.68
N VAL A 102 -12.18 -3.10 1.51
CA VAL A 102 -11.37 -3.63 2.60
C VAL A 102 -10.29 -4.55 2.05
N ARG A 103 -9.08 -4.35 2.56
CA ARG A 103 -7.88 -5.12 2.23
C ARG A 103 -6.98 -5.21 3.44
N GLY A 104 -6.07 -6.18 3.43
CA GLY A 104 -5.02 -6.24 4.45
C GLY A 104 -5.33 -7.15 5.65
N PHE A 105 -6.19 -8.14 5.45
CA PHE A 105 -6.57 -9.14 6.45
C PHE A 105 -5.41 -10.06 6.89
N GLY A 106 -4.30 -10.04 6.16
CA GLY A 106 -3.25 -11.06 6.25
C GLY A 106 -3.80 -12.45 5.94
N LEU A 107 -4.72 -12.58 4.97
CA LEU A 107 -5.38 -13.83 4.64
C LEU A 107 -4.35 -14.90 4.28
N THR A 108 -4.32 -15.96 5.08
CA THR A 108 -3.36 -17.05 4.91
C THR A 108 -4.09 -18.32 4.52
N PHE A 109 -3.68 -18.91 3.40
CA PHE A 109 -4.17 -20.20 2.94
C PHE A 109 -3.70 -21.35 3.85
N ASP A 110 -4.61 -22.24 4.21
CA ASP A 110 -4.32 -23.41 5.06
C ASP A 110 -3.54 -24.53 4.34
N GLY A 111 -3.43 -24.45 3.01
CA GLY A 111 -2.79 -25.44 2.16
C GLY A 111 -3.74 -26.46 1.54
N ASP A 112 -5.06 -26.32 1.75
CA ASP A 112 -6.10 -27.21 1.24
C ASP A 112 -7.26 -26.42 0.59
N ALA A 113 -8.03 -25.67 1.39
CA ALA A 113 -9.31 -25.12 0.96
C ALA A 113 -9.75 -23.83 1.66
N SER A 114 -9.11 -23.43 2.76
CA SER A 114 -9.57 -22.32 3.60
C SER A 114 -8.53 -21.22 3.76
N TYR A 115 -9.02 -20.00 3.99
CA TYR A 115 -8.23 -18.79 4.20
C TYR A 115 -8.77 -18.07 5.43
N GLU A 116 -7.88 -17.73 6.35
CA GLU A 116 -8.26 -17.04 7.59
C GLU A 116 -7.42 -15.80 7.80
N SER A 117 -8.05 -14.78 8.40
CA SER A 117 -7.37 -13.53 8.75
C SER A 117 -6.34 -13.78 9.84
N THR A 118 -5.11 -13.30 9.63
CA THR A 118 -4.07 -13.32 10.67
C THR A 118 -4.02 -12.02 11.47
N GLN A 119 -4.69 -10.98 10.98
CA GLN A 119 -4.85 -9.68 11.61
C GLN A 119 -6.22 -9.09 11.24
N SER A 120 -6.70 -8.15 12.04
CA SER A 120 -7.93 -7.41 11.71
C SER A 120 -7.63 -6.14 10.94
N VAL A 121 -8.60 -5.68 10.16
CA VAL A 121 -8.58 -4.33 9.58
C VAL A 121 -9.43 -3.43 10.47
N ASP A 122 -8.82 -2.38 11.02
CA ASP A 122 -9.49 -1.46 11.93
C ASP A 122 -10.10 -0.25 11.20
N PHE A 123 -11.38 0.00 11.48
CA PHE A 123 -12.13 1.19 11.08
C PHE A 123 -12.69 1.89 12.33
N ALA A 124 -11.83 2.68 12.99
CA ALA A 124 -12.19 3.47 14.18
C ALA A 124 -12.82 2.64 15.31
N GLY A 125 -12.23 1.48 15.62
CA GLY A 125 -12.70 0.56 16.67
C GLY A 125 -13.70 -0.48 16.17
N VAL A 126 -14.00 -0.51 14.87
CA VAL A 126 -14.66 -1.67 14.24
C VAL A 126 -13.58 -2.55 13.62
N LEU A 127 -13.29 -3.67 14.27
CA LEU A 127 -12.33 -4.65 13.77
C LEU A 127 -13.02 -5.59 12.79
N VAL A 128 -12.51 -5.64 11.55
CA VAL A 128 -13.04 -6.47 10.47
C VAL A 128 -12.11 -7.65 10.20
N THR A 129 -12.68 -8.85 10.21
CA THR A 129 -12.00 -10.09 9.81
C THR A 129 -12.80 -10.83 8.75
N ARG A 130 -12.11 -11.71 8.04
CA ARG A 130 -12.66 -12.53 6.97
C ARG A 130 -12.13 -13.96 7.06
N GLY A 131 -13.05 -14.91 6.88
CA GLY A 131 -12.78 -16.31 6.53
C GLY A 131 -13.32 -16.63 5.14
N VAL A 132 -12.58 -17.39 4.34
CA VAL A 132 -12.99 -17.89 3.02
C VAL A 132 -12.79 -19.39 2.97
N ASP A 133 -13.82 -20.13 2.58
CA ASP A 133 -13.78 -21.60 2.49
C ASP A 133 -14.25 -22.05 1.11
N VAL A 134 -13.40 -22.78 0.38
CA VAL A 134 -13.68 -23.31 -0.96
C VAL A 134 -14.13 -24.76 -0.86
N GLU A 135 -15.32 -25.07 -1.35
CA GLU A 135 -15.85 -26.43 -1.36
C GLU A 135 -15.14 -27.29 -2.43
N THR A 136 -14.14 -28.07 -2.01
CA THR A 136 -13.35 -28.91 -2.93
C THR A 136 -14.15 -30.04 -3.57
N SER A 137 -15.21 -30.54 -2.93
CA SER A 137 -16.07 -31.59 -3.50
C SER A 137 -17.19 -31.08 -4.40
N GLY A 138 -17.37 -29.76 -4.49
CA GLY A 138 -18.48 -29.12 -5.18
C GLY A 138 -18.04 -27.88 -5.95
N SER A 139 -18.90 -26.88 -6.01
CA SER A 139 -18.72 -25.69 -6.82
C SER A 139 -18.95 -24.39 -6.05
N SER A 140 -18.90 -24.43 -4.73
CA SER A 140 -19.25 -23.30 -3.86
C SER A 140 -18.04 -22.72 -3.14
N ILE A 141 -18.11 -21.43 -2.84
CA ILE A 141 -17.24 -20.73 -1.90
C ILE A 141 -18.12 -20.06 -0.86
N ARG A 142 -17.74 -20.18 0.42
CA ARG A 142 -18.31 -19.43 1.54
C ARG A 142 -17.37 -18.30 1.94
N PHE A 143 -17.95 -17.14 2.20
CA PHE A 143 -17.34 -16.00 2.86
C PHE A 143 -17.98 -15.80 4.22
N LEU A 144 -17.16 -15.61 5.25
CA LEU A 144 -17.59 -15.20 6.59
C LEU A 144 -16.89 -13.88 6.94
N ASP A 145 -17.61 -12.78 6.77
CA ASP A 145 -17.13 -11.44 7.14
C ASP A 145 -17.61 -11.15 8.57
N SER A 146 -16.72 -10.82 9.50
CA SER A 146 -17.07 -10.53 10.89
C SER A 146 -16.58 -9.15 11.32
N LEU A 147 -17.46 -8.39 11.96
CA LEU A 147 -17.23 -7.02 12.39
C LEU A 147 -17.43 -6.95 13.90
N THR A 148 -16.38 -6.59 14.63
CA THR A 148 -16.39 -6.52 16.10
C THR A 148 -16.26 -5.08 16.55
N ASN A 149 -17.24 -4.57 17.28
CA ASN A 149 -17.20 -3.23 17.86
C ASN A 149 -16.42 -3.27 19.18
N THR A 150 -15.24 -2.67 19.20
CA THR A 150 -14.38 -2.54 20.38
C THR A 150 -14.53 -1.20 21.08
N THR A 151 -15.43 -0.34 20.63
CA THR A 151 -15.71 0.95 21.27
C THR A 151 -16.72 0.78 22.42
N SER A 152 -16.92 1.86 23.18
CA SER A 152 -17.87 1.91 24.29
C SER A 152 -19.30 2.33 23.90
N GLU A 153 -19.54 2.65 22.63
CA GLU A 153 -20.85 3.08 22.11
C GLU A 153 -21.30 2.20 20.93
N PRO A 154 -22.62 2.04 20.70
CA PRO A 154 -23.11 1.37 19.50
C PRO A 154 -22.62 2.09 18.23
N ILE A 155 -22.27 1.32 17.20
CA ILE A 155 -21.77 1.84 15.92
C ILE A 155 -22.62 1.30 14.77
N THR A 156 -23.08 2.21 13.91
CA THR A 156 -23.70 1.84 12.62
C THR A 156 -22.62 1.52 11.61
N VAL A 157 -22.74 0.35 10.97
CA VAL A 157 -21.84 -0.09 9.89
C VAL A 157 -22.66 -0.51 8.68
N SER A 158 -22.29 0.02 7.53
CA SER A 158 -22.76 -0.45 6.22
C SER A 158 -21.69 -1.34 5.58
N VAL A 159 -22.08 -2.52 5.12
CA VAL A 159 -21.19 -3.50 4.47
C VAL A 159 -21.76 -3.86 3.11
N SER A 160 -21.00 -3.64 2.04
CA SER A 160 -21.35 -4.10 0.69
C SER A 160 -20.48 -5.27 0.27
N PHE A 161 -21.07 -6.44 0.06
CA PHE A 161 -20.40 -7.59 -0.55
C PHE A 161 -20.68 -7.63 -2.05
N GLY A 162 -19.68 -7.93 -2.88
CA GLY A 162 -19.93 -8.16 -4.30
C GLY A 162 -18.73 -7.98 -5.21
N GLY A 163 -18.96 -7.44 -6.40
CA GLY A 163 -17.92 -7.25 -7.42
C GLY A 163 -18.47 -7.37 -8.85
N SER A 164 -17.62 -7.79 -9.78
CA SER A 164 -17.94 -7.87 -11.20
C SER A 164 -18.21 -9.31 -11.65
N LEU A 165 -19.41 -9.54 -12.19
CA LEU A 165 -19.80 -10.79 -12.87
C LEU A 165 -20.07 -10.50 -14.33
N GLY A 166 -19.04 -10.60 -15.15
CA GLY A 166 -19.03 -10.17 -16.53
C GLY A 166 -18.34 -8.83 -16.69
N TYR A 167 -18.23 -8.40 -17.94
CA TYR A 167 -17.53 -7.18 -18.29
C TYR A 167 -18.12 -6.61 -19.58
N GLY A 168 -18.13 -5.28 -19.71
CA GLY A 168 -18.65 -4.59 -20.89
C GLY A 168 -20.13 -4.92 -21.18
N GLU A 169 -20.51 -4.84 -22.46
CA GLU A 169 -21.88 -5.05 -22.93
C GLU A 169 -21.99 -6.30 -23.83
N GLY A 170 -23.23 -6.80 -24.04
CA GLY A 170 -23.50 -7.87 -25.00
C GLY A 170 -23.15 -9.27 -24.49
N GLU A 171 -22.32 -10.01 -25.22
CA GLU A 171 -22.04 -11.44 -24.95
C GLU A 171 -21.24 -11.69 -23.66
N THR A 172 -20.60 -10.64 -23.12
CA THR A 172 -19.75 -10.74 -21.91
C THR A 172 -20.38 -10.10 -20.69
N GLN A 173 -21.56 -9.50 -20.85
CA GLN A 173 -22.33 -8.88 -19.77
C GLN A 173 -23.00 -9.96 -18.92
N GLY A 174 -22.75 -9.98 -17.62
CA GLY A 174 -23.45 -10.89 -16.72
C GLY A 174 -24.77 -10.28 -16.28
N LEU A 175 -25.86 -10.91 -16.70
CA LEU A 175 -27.21 -10.45 -16.40
C LEU A 175 -27.92 -11.42 -15.46
N VAL A 176 -28.74 -10.87 -14.56
CA VAL A 176 -29.64 -11.64 -13.70
C VAL A 176 -30.59 -12.49 -14.57
N LYS A 177 -30.61 -13.80 -14.31
CA LYS A 177 -31.45 -14.78 -15.00
C LYS A 177 -32.61 -15.27 -14.13
N SER A 178 -32.40 -15.35 -12.83
CA SER A 178 -33.39 -15.80 -11.86
C SER A 178 -33.04 -15.31 -10.47
N THR A 179 -34.05 -15.14 -9.64
CA THR A 179 -33.97 -14.72 -8.23
C THR A 179 -34.95 -15.53 -7.38
N THR A 180 -34.91 -15.38 -6.06
CA THR A 180 -35.87 -16.03 -5.14
C THR A 180 -37.33 -15.70 -5.49
N SER A 181 -37.61 -14.46 -5.89
CA SER A 181 -38.93 -13.98 -6.29
C SER A 181 -39.34 -14.41 -7.71
N GLY A 182 -38.41 -14.99 -8.47
CA GLY A 182 -38.63 -15.54 -9.81
C GLY A 182 -38.64 -14.49 -10.93
N ASP A 183 -38.07 -13.32 -10.69
CA ASP A 183 -37.90 -12.27 -11.68
C ASP A 183 -36.44 -12.16 -12.16
N ALA A 184 -36.12 -11.07 -12.86
CA ALA A 184 -34.78 -10.80 -13.40
C ALA A 184 -34.17 -9.53 -12.79
N ARG A 185 -34.53 -9.19 -11.55
CA ARG A 185 -34.00 -8.04 -10.82
C ARG A 185 -33.82 -8.42 -9.37
N ILE A 186 -32.66 -8.08 -8.80
CA ILE A 186 -32.43 -8.36 -7.39
C ILE A 186 -33.10 -7.26 -6.57
N GLY A 187 -34.01 -7.65 -5.67
CA GLY A 187 -34.63 -6.79 -4.67
C GLY A 187 -34.36 -7.29 -3.25
N THR A 188 -34.79 -6.52 -2.25
CA THR A 188 -34.66 -6.87 -0.82
C THR A 188 -35.50 -8.07 -0.40
N ASP A 189 -36.47 -8.48 -1.23
CA ASP A 189 -37.27 -9.69 -1.01
C ASP A 189 -36.56 -10.97 -1.51
N ASP A 190 -35.41 -10.82 -2.18
CA ASP A 190 -34.60 -11.93 -2.65
C ASP A 190 -33.51 -12.29 -1.62
N SER A 191 -33.14 -13.57 -1.58
CA SER A 191 -32.02 -14.09 -0.75
C SER A 191 -30.93 -14.74 -1.59
N TRP A 192 -31.19 -14.90 -2.88
CA TRP A 192 -30.25 -15.41 -3.87
C TRP A 192 -30.54 -14.87 -5.26
N ALA A 193 -29.51 -14.86 -6.10
CA ALA A 193 -29.60 -14.51 -7.51
C ALA A 193 -28.73 -15.45 -8.37
N LEU A 194 -29.15 -15.68 -9.61
CA LEU A 194 -28.36 -16.35 -10.64
C LEU A 194 -28.01 -15.35 -11.73
N VAL A 195 -26.72 -15.18 -11.99
CA VAL A 195 -26.17 -14.30 -13.02
C VAL A 195 -25.49 -15.14 -14.10
N ALA A 196 -25.69 -14.78 -15.37
CA ALA A 196 -25.02 -15.46 -16.47
C ALA A 196 -24.80 -14.55 -17.68
N THR A 197 -23.70 -14.78 -18.39
CA THR A 197 -23.50 -14.24 -19.73
C THR A 197 -24.34 -15.01 -20.76
N PRO A 198 -24.61 -14.41 -21.93
CA PRO A 198 -25.20 -15.12 -23.07
C PRO A 198 -24.39 -16.34 -23.55
N ASP A 199 -23.07 -16.31 -23.40
CA ASP A 199 -22.17 -17.41 -23.77
C ASP A 199 -22.47 -18.69 -22.98
N GLU A 200 -22.76 -19.79 -23.68
CA GLU A 200 -23.05 -21.10 -23.08
C GLU A 200 -21.80 -21.86 -22.63
N ASP A 201 -20.62 -21.46 -23.11
CA ASP A 201 -19.33 -21.99 -22.65
C ASP A 201 -18.90 -21.36 -21.31
N THR A 202 -19.62 -20.32 -20.86
CA THR A 202 -19.43 -19.70 -19.56
C THR A 202 -20.41 -20.26 -18.52
N ARG A 203 -19.89 -20.68 -17.37
CA ARG A 203 -20.62 -21.14 -16.19
C ARG A 203 -21.47 -20.00 -15.60
N PRO A 204 -22.75 -20.22 -15.31
CA PRO A 204 -23.55 -19.24 -14.59
C PRO A 204 -23.11 -19.17 -13.12
N VAL A 205 -23.23 -18.00 -12.52
CA VAL A 205 -22.80 -17.71 -11.15
C VAL A 205 -24.03 -17.53 -10.26
N GLY A 206 -24.23 -18.44 -9.32
CA GLY A 206 -25.21 -18.31 -8.25
C GLY A 206 -24.61 -17.57 -7.06
N ILE A 207 -25.40 -16.69 -6.45
CA ILE A 207 -25.00 -15.93 -5.26
C ILE A 207 -26.11 -16.15 -4.22
N ALA A 208 -25.78 -16.69 -3.06
CA ALA A 208 -26.69 -16.77 -1.91
C ALA A 208 -26.18 -15.79 -0.84
N PHE A 209 -26.93 -14.70 -0.65
CA PHE A 209 -26.48 -13.54 0.13
C PHE A 209 -27.33 -13.29 1.38
N GLY A 210 -28.46 -13.98 1.54
CA GLY A 210 -29.33 -13.82 2.70
C GLY A 210 -30.15 -12.53 2.65
N GLU A 211 -30.52 -11.99 3.80
CA GLU A 211 -31.20 -10.69 3.86
C GLU A 211 -30.26 -9.54 3.47
N VAL A 212 -30.78 -8.56 2.72
CA VAL A 212 -30.07 -7.34 2.29
C VAL A 212 -31.01 -6.12 2.40
N ASP A 213 -30.44 -4.97 2.72
CA ASP A 213 -31.20 -3.72 2.86
C ASP A 213 -31.34 -2.97 1.54
N ARG A 214 -30.32 -3.06 0.68
CA ARG A 214 -30.34 -2.48 -0.67
C ARG A 214 -29.33 -3.12 -1.61
N MET A 215 -29.53 -2.88 -2.91
CA MET A 215 -28.57 -3.21 -3.96
C MET A 215 -27.78 -1.96 -4.36
N GLY A 216 -26.45 -2.10 -4.37
CA GLY A 216 -25.49 -1.07 -4.75
C GLY A 216 -24.68 -1.44 -6.00
N ASN A 217 -23.87 -0.49 -6.47
CA ASN A 217 -22.94 -0.67 -7.57
C ASN A 217 -21.49 -0.74 -7.04
N GLN A 218 -20.91 -1.94 -7.00
CA GLN A 218 -19.58 -2.17 -6.42
C GLN A 218 -18.43 -1.53 -7.22
N GLN A 219 -18.66 -1.19 -8.49
CA GLN A 219 -17.66 -0.51 -9.32
C GLN A 219 -17.73 1.02 -9.16
N ARG A 220 -18.75 1.54 -8.50
CA ARG A 220 -18.87 2.96 -8.14
C ARG A 220 -18.71 3.06 -6.63
N ASP A 221 -19.62 3.78 -5.99
CA ASP A 221 -19.83 3.75 -4.55
C ASP A 221 -21.06 2.86 -4.29
N PRO A 222 -20.91 1.69 -3.65
CA PRO A 222 -22.04 0.79 -3.42
C PRO A 222 -23.05 1.32 -2.39
N PHE A 223 -22.68 2.30 -1.56
CA PHE A 223 -23.55 2.86 -0.53
C PHE A 223 -24.44 3.97 -1.08
N GLU A 224 -23.94 4.74 -2.06
CA GLU A 224 -24.66 5.85 -2.69
C GLU A 224 -25.23 5.53 -4.08
N THR A 225 -24.61 4.61 -4.83
CA THR A 225 -24.97 4.32 -6.23
C THR A 225 -25.78 3.03 -6.34
N PRO A 226 -27.06 3.08 -6.76
CA PRO A 226 -27.85 1.88 -6.98
C PRO A 226 -27.29 0.99 -8.10
N LEU A 227 -27.55 -0.33 -8.01
CA LEU A 227 -27.24 -1.26 -9.09
C LEU A 227 -27.95 -0.86 -10.40
N ALA A 228 -27.19 -0.73 -11.48
CA ALA A 228 -27.73 -0.48 -12.81
C ALA A 228 -28.48 -1.70 -13.35
N VAL A 229 -29.49 -1.46 -14.20
CA VAL A 229 -30.32 -2.53 -14.80
C VAL A 229 -30.00 -2.82 -16.26
N GLU A 230 -29.15 -2.00 -16.88
CA GLU A 230 -28.72 -2.10 -18.27
C GLU A 230 -27.30 -1.55 -18.45
N GLY A 231 -26.70 -1.77 -19.62
CA GLY A 231 -25.32 -1.37 -19.92
C GLY A 231 -24.27 -2.13 -19.11
N GLY A 232 -23.00 -1.82 -19.32
CA GLY A 232 -21.90 -2.52 -18.64
C GLY A 232 -22.00 -2.48 -17.12
N GLU A 233 -22.54 -1.39 -16.55
CA GLU A 233 -22.71 -1.22 -15.11
C GLU A 233 -23.64 -2.24 -14.45
N ALA A 234 -24.52 -2.90 -15.21
CA ALA A 234 -25.37 -3.97 -14.69
C ALA A 234 -24.59 -5.24 -14.27
N SER A 235 -23.28 -5.29 -14.52
CA SER A 235 -22.40 -6.39 -14.14
C SER A 235 -21.75 -6.20 -12.75
N PHE A 236 -21.94 -5.04 -12.10
CA PHE A 236 -21.23 -4.65 -10.87
C PHE A 236 -22.12 -4.70 -9.63
N TYR A 237 -22.32 -5.91 -9.12
CA TYR A 237 -23.28 -6.19 -8.05
C TYR A 237 -22.70 -5.83 -6.68
N GLY A 238 -23.44 -5.06 -5.88
CA GLY A 238 -23.18 -4.83 -4.45
C GLY A 238 -24.41 -5.20 -3.61
N PHE A 239 -24.22 -6.06 -2.62
CA PHE A 239 -25.24 -6.51 -1.67
C PHE A 239 -24.99 -5.80 -0.35
N VAL A 240 -25.81 -4.77 -0.05
CA VAL A 240 -25.57 -3.86 1.06
C VAL A 240 -26.42 -4.25 2.26
N ASN A 241 -25.75 -4.36 3.41
CA ASN A 241 -26.36 -4.53 4.73
C ASN A 241 -25.98 -3.36 5.63
N GLU A 242 -26.94 -2.84 6.38
CA GLU A 242 -26.75 -1.77 7.37
C GLU A 242 -27.13 -2.31 8.75
N ILE A 243 -26.18 -2.30 9.69
CA ILE A 243 -26.35 -2.89 11.01
C ILE A 243 -25.82 -1.96 12.10
N GLU A 244 -26.47 -1.96 13.25
CA GLU A 244 -25.95 -1.35 14.48
C GLU A 244 -25.29 -2.45 15.31
N ILE A 245 -24.02 -2.27 15.65
CA ILE A 245 -23.22 -3.23 16.43
C ILE A 245 -23.03 -2.67 17.83
N GLU A 246 -23.54 -3.39 18.84
CA GLU A 246 -23.42 -3.00 20.24
C GLU A 246 -21.96 -3.11 20.74
N PRO A 247 -21.55 -2.30 21.74
CA PRO A 247 -20.23 -2.37 22.36
C PRO A 247 -19.83 -3.78 22.79
N GLY A 248 -18.62 -4.19 22.41
CA GLY A 248 -18.08 -5.50 22.78
C GLY A 248 -18.80 -6.69 22.13
N THR A 249 -19.51 -6.46 21.02
CA THR A 249 -20.20 -7.52 20.27
C THR A 249 -19.68 -7.68 18.85
N THR A 250 -19.94 -8.85 18.25
CA THR A 250 -19.60 -9.17 16.86
C THR A 250 -20.86 -9.45 16.04
N ALA A 251 -20.93 -8.87 14.85
CA ALA A 251 -21.90 -9.23 13.82
C ALA A 251 -21.17 -9.83 12.62
N SER A 252 -21.71 -10.93 12.08
CA SER A 252 -21.10 -11.67 10.97
C SER A 252 -22.06 -11.83 9.79
N PHE A 253 -21.51 -11.89 8.59
CA PHE A 253 -22.23 -12.15 7.35
C PHE A 253 -21.70 -13.42 6.70
N ALA A 254 -22.57 -14.42 6.51
CA ALA A 254 -22.23 -15.62 5.76
C ALA A 254 -22.81 -15.50 4.34
N ARG A 255 -21.95 -15.51 3.32
CA ARG A 255 -22.36 -15.35 1.92
C ARG A 255 -21.70 -16.39 1.04
N PHE A 256 -22.37 -16.78 -0.04
CA PHE A 256 -21.92 -17.88 -0.87
C PHE A 256 -21.94 -17.52 -2.35
N VAL A 257 -20.94 -18.03 -3.05
CA VAL A 257 -20.84 -17.98 -4.51
C VAL A 257 -20.74 -19.40 -5.03
N THR A 258 -21.58 -19.79 -5.98
CA THR A 258 -21.57 -21.12 -6.59
C THR A 258 -21.49 -21.02 -8.11
N LEU A 259 -20.76 -21.92 -8.76
CA LEU A 259 -20.75 -22.03 -10.22
C LEU A 259 -21.61 -23.20 -10.69
N GLY A 260 -22.40 -22.93 -11.73
CA GLY A 260 -23.09 -23.98 -12.47
C GLY A 260 -22.17 -24.71 -13.48
N GLU A 261 -22.80 -25.62 -14.21
CA GLU A 261 -22.19 -26.28 -15.37
C GLU A 261 -22.23 -25.39 -16.63
N THR A 262 -21.60 -25.81 -17.72
CA THR A 262 -21.72 -25.18 -19.05
C THR A 262 -22.79 -25.87 -19.91
N GLY A 263 -23.15 -25.27 -21.04
CA GLY A 263 -24.09 -25.85 -22.01
C GLY A 263 -25.57 -25.51 -21.80
N SER A 264 -26.46 -26.22 -22.51
CA SER A 264 -27.83 -25.74 -22.76
C SER A 264 -28.81 -25.82 -21.58
N GLU A 265 -28.56 -26.70 -20.59
CA GLU A 265 -29.42 -26.86 -19.39
C GLU A 265 -28.85 -26.11 -18.17
N ARG A 266 -27.72 -25.40 -18.32
CA ARG A 266 -26.95 -24.82 -17.22
C ARG A 266 -27.73 -23.91 -16.28
N LEU A 267 -28.66 -23.11 -16.82
CA LEU A 267 -29.38 -22.10 -16.05
C LEU A 267 -30.39 -22.72 -15.08
N GLU A 268 -31.10 -23.78 -15.50
CA GLU A 268 -32.12 -24.43 -14.65
C GLU A 268 -31.45 -25.17 -13.49
N THR A 269 -30.40 -25.94 -13.77
CA THR A 269 -29.63 -26.66 -12.73
C THR A 269 -28.95 -25.70 -11.76
N ALA A 270 -28.34 -24.62 -12.25
CA ALA A 270 -27.68 -23.64 -11.40
C ALA A 270 -28.68 -22.86 -10.52
N ALA A 271 -29.84 -22.48 -11.08
CA ALA A 271 -30.92 -21.84 -10.30
C ALA A 271 -31.42 -22.75 -9.18
N GLN A 272 -31.58 -24.04 -9.44
CA GLN A 272 -31.95 -25.00 -8.41
C GLN A 272 -30.87 -25.10 -7.32
N SER A 273 -29.59 -25.19 -7.71
CA SER A 273 -28.48 -25.37 -6.78
C SER A 273 -28.33 -24.20 -5.82
N VAL A 274 -28.34 -22.96 -6.33
CA VAL A 274 -28.27 -21.76 -5.48
C VAL A 274 -29.51 -21.59 -4.60
N ALA A 275 -30.70 -21.97 -5.10
CA ALA A 275 -31.92 -21.94 -4.29
C ALA A 275 -31.91 -22.95 -3.15
N GLU A 276 -31.35 -24.15 -3.37
CA GLU A 276 -31.15 -25.16 -2.34
C GLU A 276 -30.14 -24.67 -1.28
N LEU A 277 -29.04 -24.06 -1.71
CA LEU A 277 -28.04 -23.46 -0.81
C LEU A 277 -28.63 -22.31 0.02
N ALA A 278 -29.42 -21.42 -0.57
CA ALA A 278 -30.07 -20.33 0.16
C ALA A 278 -31.14 -20.85 1.16
N ALA A 279 -31.81 -21.96 0.85
CA ALA A 279 -32.79 -22.57 1.75
C ALA A 279 -32.13 -23.32 2.93
N ALA A 280 -30.89 -23.77 2.76
CA ALA A 280 -30.10 -24.45 3.78
C ALA A 280 -28.61 -24.07 3.63
N PRO A 281 -28.20 -22.87 4.12
CA PRO A 281 -26.83 -22.39 4.01
C PRO A 281 -25.82 -23.38 4.60
N ASP A 282 -24.71 -23.61 3.91
CA ASP A 282 -23.67 -24.51 4.39
C ASP A 282 -22.79 -23.82 5.44
N LEU A 283 -23.12 -24.06 6.71
CA LEU A 283 -22.37 -23.57 7.87
C LEU A 283 -21.45 -24.64 8.46
N ALA A 284 -21.18 -25.73 7.73
CA ALA A 284 -20.26 -26.75 8.20
C ALA A 284 -18.84 -26.19 8.34
N GLY A 285 -18.13 -26.61 9.38
CA GLY A 285 -16.77 -26.12 9.68
C GLY A 285 -16.74 -24.85 10.54
N LEU A 286 -17.83 -24.09 10.62
CA LEU A 286 -17.94 -22.96 11.55
C LEU A 286 -18.15 -23.45 12.98
N THR A 287 -17.58 -22.71 13.92
CA THR A 287 -17.80 -22.89 15.36
C THR A 287 -19.18 -22.37 15.75
N VAL A 288 -19.68 -22.82 16.91
CA VAL A 288 -20.97 -22.34 17.43
C VAL A 288 -20.99 -20.81 17.62
N PRO A 289 -19.96 -20.16 18.21
CA PRO A 289 -19.91 -18.70 18.29
C PRO A 289 -20.02 -18.02 16.92
N GLU A 290 -19.28 -18.46 15.91
CA GLU A 290 -19.32 -17.87 14.57
C GLU A 290 -20.71 -17.99 13.93
N VAL A 291 -21.39 -19.13 14.13
CA VAL A 291 -22.77 -19.28 13.62
C VAL A 291 -23.74 -18.37 14.36
N CYS A 292 -23.55 -18.19 15.66
CA CYS A 292 -24.43 -17.37 16.49
C CYS A 292 -24.32 -15.86 16.23
N THR A 293 -23.21 -15.39 15.65
CA THR A 293 -23.03 -13.98 15.27
C THR A 293 -23.54 -13.66 13.86
N ILE A 294 -23.96 -14.66 13.06
CA ILE A 294 -24.47 -14.44 11.71
C ILE A 294 -25.81 -13.70 11.76
N VAL A 295 -25.90 -12.56 11.06
CA VAL A 295 -27.09 -11.68 11.09
C VAL A 295 -27.92 -11.70 9.81
N ASN A 296 -27.38 -12.15 8.67
CA ASN A 296 -28.09 -12.14 7.39
C ASN A 296 -28.94 -13.40 7.11
N TRP A 297 -29.06 -14.31 8.08
CA TRP A 297 -29.85 -15.53 7.99
C TRP A 297 -30.65 -15.77 9.28
N ASP A 298 -31.82 -16.39 9.17
CA ASP A 298 -32.56 -16.88 10.35
C ASP A 298 -31.91 -18.15 10.91
N ILE A 299 -30.87 -17.97 11.73
CA ILE A 299 -30.13 -19.06 12.36
C ILE A 299 -31.03 -19.92 13.26
N SER A 300 -32.08 -19.34 13.85
CA SER A 300 -33.03 -20.08 14.70
C SER A 300 -33.87 -21.10 13.94
N ALA A 301 -33.96 -20.96 12.61
CA ALA A 301 -34.61 -21.93 11.73
C ALA A 301 -33.70 -23.11 11.36
N LEU A 302 -32.38 -23.01 11.62
CA LEU A 302 -31.41 -24.05 11.26
C LEU A 302 -31.33 -25.16 12.31
N PRO A 303 -31.22 -26.45 11.90
CA PRO A 303 -31.14 -27.55 12.85
C PRO A 303 -29.90 -27.47 13.75
N GLY A 304 -30.10 -27.39 15.07
CA GLY A 304 -29.01 -27.45 16.05
C GLY A 304 -28.62 -26.11 16.65
N TYR A 305 -29.20 -25.01 16.17
CA TYR A 305 -28.99 -23.66 16.71
C TYR A 305 -30.33 -23.12 17.21
N ASP A 306 -30.50 -23.00 18.54
CA ASP A 306 -31.64 -22.34 19.15
C ASP A 306 -31.18 -21.16 20.02
N ALA A 307 -32.12 -20.33 20.47
CA ALA A 307 -31.81 -19.13 21.24
C ALA A 307 -31.00 -19.42 22.53
N ALA A 308 -31.09 -20.63 23.09
CA ALA A 308 -30.32 -21.00 24.29
C ALA A 308 -28.87 -21.39 23.96
N VAL A 309 -28.58 -21.82 22.72
CA VAL A 309 -27.21 -22.10 22.27
C VAL A 309 -26.41 -20.81 22.04
N CYS A 310 -27.09 -19.74 21.61
CA CYS A 310 -26.46 -18.45 21.32
C CYS A 310 -26.55 -17.42 22.46
N GLU A 311 -27.20 -17.75 23.59
CA GLU A 311 -27.47 -16.79 24.68
C GLU A 311 -26.20 -16.17 25.29
N ASP A 312 -25.09 -16.92 25.32
CA ASP A 312 -23.82 -16.51 25.94
C ASP A 312 -22.76 -16.01 24.92
N VAL A 313 -23.11 -15.92 23.63
CA VAL A 313 -22.18 -15.48 22.58
C VAL A 313 -22.39 -14.00 22.29
N THR A 314 -21.44 -13.17 22.68
CA THR A 314 -21.48 -11.72 22.41
C THR A 314 -20.47 -11.30 21.35
N ALA A 315 -19.24 -11.82 21.39
CA ALA A 315 -18.17 -11.49 20.45
C ALA A 315 -17.31 -12.70 20.07
N LEU A 316 -16.65 -12.60 18.91
CA LEU A 316 -15.67 -13.56 18.45
C LEU A 316 -14.26 -13.20 18.96
N PRO A 317 -13.37 -14.20 19.14
CA PRO A 317 -11.95 -13.93 19.29
C PRO A 317 -11.42 -13.33 17.99
N THR A 318 -10.96 -12.08 18.06
CA THR A 318 -10.53 -11.30 16.89
C THR A 318 -9.03 -11.04 16.98
N PRO A 319 -8.22 -11.35 15.95
CA PRO A 319 -6.80 -11.02 15.95
C PRO A 319 -6.60 -9.50 16.02
N ALA A 320 -5.50 -9.05 16.62
CA ALA A 320 -5.23 -7.62 16.71
C ALA A 320 -5.06 -7.00 15.32
N ALA A 321 -5.49 -5.75 15.16
CA ALA A 321 -5.08 -4.94 14.02
C ALA A 321 -3.60 -4.57 14.16
N PRO A 322 -2.86 -4.44 13.05
CA PRO A 322 -1.49 -3.95 13.11
C PRO A 322 -1.47 -2.49 13.53
N ASP A 323 -0.44 -2.09 14.28
CA ASP A 323 -0.26 -0.70 14.68
C ASP A 323 -0.11 0.20 13.46
N ALA A 324 -1.02 1.16 13.29
CA ALA A 324 -0.92 2.17 12.26
C ALA A 324 0.01 3.31 12.73
N PRO A 325 0.93 3.79 11.87
CA PRO A 325 1.74 4.96 12.20
C PRO A 325 0.85 6.18 12.49
N ALA A 326 1.17 6.90 13.56
CA ALA A 326 0.44 8.12 13.89
C ALA A 326 0.61 9.16 12.75
N PRO A 327 -0.47 9.86 12.33
CA PRO A 327 -0.43 10.82 11.22
C PRO A 327 0.16 12.17 11.66
N VAL A 328 1.39 12.14 12.16
CA VAL A 328 2.11 13.28 12.73
C VAL A 328 3.46 13.47 12.06
N THR A 329 3.98 14.70 12.12
CA THR A 329 5.31 15.04 11.61
C THR A 329 6.06 15.94 12.60
N SER A 330 7.39 15.81 12.60
CA SER A 330 8.30 16.71 13.31
C SER A 330 8.67 17.95 12.48
N VAL A 331 8.25 18.03 11.22
CA VAL A 331 8.55 19.13 10.30
C VAL A 331 7.36 20.08 10.21
N ALA A 332 7.57 21.35 10.52
CA ALA A 332 6.49 22.37 10.47
C ALA A 332 6.09 22.76 9.05
N TYR A 333 6.96 22.51 8.06
CA TYR A 333 6.74 22.85 6.67
C TYR A 333 5.88 21.77 5.96
N ASP A 334 4.75 22.18 5.40
CA ASP A 334 3.85 21.29 4.68
C ASP A 334 4.21 21.20 3.19
N VAL A 335 4.48 19.98 2.73
CA VAL A 335 4.84 19.65 1.34
C VAL A 335 3.63 19.29 0.47
N VAL A 336 2.42 19.17 1.04
CA VAL A 336 1.22 18.76 0.31
C VAL A 336 0.91 19.71 -0.83
N GLY A 337 0.84 19.18 -2.05
CA GLY A 337 0.47 19.92 -3.25
C GLY A 337 1.54 20.89 -3.78
N LYS A 338 2.69 21.04 -3.11
CA LYS A 338 3.74 21.97 -3.52
C LYS A 338 4.35 21.60 -4.88
N THR A 339 4.55 22.58 -5.76
CA THR A 339 5.29 22.38 -7.02
C THR A 339 6.80 22.37 -6.77
N ILE A 340 7.59 21.85 -7.72
CA ILE A 340 9.06 21.92 -7.65
C ILE A 340 9.50 23.39 -7.60
N GLU A 341 8.85 24.27 -8.38
CA GLU A 341 9.12 25.71 -8.37
C GLU A 341 8.92 26.34 -6.97
N GLU A 342 7.80 26.01 -6.29
CA GLU A 342 7.51 26.52 -4.95
C GLU A 342 8.53 26.04 -3.92
N LEU A 343 8.89 24.75 -3.94
CA LEU A 343 9.90 24.19 -3.04
C LEU A 343 11.25 24.88 -3.21
N LYS A 344 11.67 25.12 -4.46
CA LYS A 344 12.91 25.85 -4.76
C LYS A 344 12.85 27.29 -4.25
N ALA A 345 11.74 27.97 -4.47
CA ALA A 345 11.54 29.35 -4.03
C ALA A 345 11.58 29.46 -2.49
N ASP A 346 10.94 28.52 -1.79
CA ASP A 346 10.90 28.49 -0.32
C ASP A 346 12.30 28.19 0.27
N MET A 347 13.07 27.28 -0.35
CA MET A 347 14.49 27.07 0.02
C MET A 347 15.35 28.32 -0.23
N ALA A 348 15.21 28.96 -1.39
CA ALA A 348 15.96 30.17 -1.72
C ALA A 348 15.62 31.36 -0.80
N ALA A 349 14.39 31.42 -0.31
CA ALA A 349 13.94 32.40 0.67
C ALA A 349 14.40 32.09 2.11
N GLY A 350 14.96 30.90 2.36
CA GLY A 350 15.35 30.44 3.70
C GLY A 350 14.15 30.12 4.60
N VAL A 351 13.01 29.77 4.01
CA VAL A 351 11.79 29.36 4.71
C VAL A 351 11.91 27.92 5.22
N VAL A 352 12.58 27.08 4.44
CA VAL A 352 12.74 25.64 4.68
C VAL A 352 14.08 25.18 4.10
N THR A 353 14.64 24.09 4.62
CA THR A 353 15.83 23.43 4.05
C THR A 353 15.46 22.22 3.19
N SER A 354 16.42 21.70 2.42
CA SER A 354 16.24 20.44 1.69
C SER A 354 16.05 19.26 2.65
N GLU A 355 16.77 19.25 3.78
CA GLU A 355 16.60 18.24 4.84
C GLU A 355 15.17 18.23 5.38
N GLU A 356 14.59 19.39 5.68
CA GLU A 356 13.21 19.52 6.17
C GLU A 356 12.18 19.07 5.12
N ILE A 357 12.34 19.48 3.85
CA ILE A 357 11.47 19.01 2.75
C ILE A 357 11.53 17.48 2.62
N THR A 358 12.74 16.93 2.63
CA THR A 358 12.96 15.48 2.48
C THR A 358 12.36 14.72 3.65
N GLN A 359 12.58 15.18 4.88
CA GLN A 359 11.97 14.57 6.07
C GLN A 359 10.43 14.64 6.02
N ALA A 360 9.85 15.76 5.59
CA ALA A 360 8.40 15.86 5.43
C ALA A 360 7.83 14.86 4.41
N TYR A 361 8.54 14.59 3.31
CA TYR A 361 8.16 13.54 2.37
C TYR A 361 8.33 12.13 2.97
N LEU A 362 9.42 11.85 3.68
CA LEU A 362 9.66 10.56 4.34
C LEU A 362 8.63 10.25 5.43
N ASP A 363 8.24 11.25 6.24
CA ASP A 363 7.17 11.11 7.24
C ASP A 363 5.86 10.70 6.57
N ARG A 364 5.55 11.28 5.40
CA ARG A 364 4.35 10.91 4.62
C ARG A 364 4.44 9.50 4.06
N ILE A 365 5.61 9.08 3.58
CA ILE A 365 5.83 7.69 3.13
C ILE A 365 5.59 6.71 4.28
N ALA A 366 6.12 7.02 5.47
CA ALA A 366 5.95 6.16 6.64
C ALA A 366 4.47 5.98 7.02
N VAL A 367 3.65 7.03 6.91
CA VAL A 367 2.22 7.00 7.29
C VAL A 367 1.33 6.42 6.19
N TYR A 368 1.59 6.72 4.92
CA TYR A 368 0.64 6.46 3.84
C TYR A 368 1.02 5.32 2.89
N ASP A 369 2.30 4.92 2.83
CA ASP A 369 2.74 3.96 1.82
C ASP A 369 2.71 2.50 2.29
N GLY A 370 3.07 2.28 3.56
CA GLY A 370 3.16 0.97 4.18
C GLY A 370 1.86 0.49 4.84
N GLY A 371 1.91 -0.75 5.32
CA GLY A 371 0.81 -1.37 6.06
C GLY A 371 -0.37 -1.79 5.17
N PRO A 372 -1.39 -2.43 5.77
CA PRO A 372 -2.44 -3.10 4.99
C PRO A 372 -3.33 -2.15 4.19
N GLN A 373 -3.49 -0.91 4.66
CA GLN A 373 -4.24 0.14 3.97
C GLN A 373 -3.34 1.10 3.16
N GLY A 374 -2.05 0.79 3.01
CA GLY A 374 -1.08 1.64 2.31
C GLY A 374 -1.36 1.82 0.82
N PHE A 375 -0.72 2.82 0.21
CA PHE A 375 -0.74 3.02 -1.24
C PHE A 375 0.28 2.16 -1.99
N HIS A 376 1.35 1.71 -1.32
CA HIS A 376 2.40 0.86 -1.90
C HIS A 376 3.02 1.40 -3.19
N ALA A 377 3.25 2.71 -3.21
CA ALA A 377 3.91 3.45 -4.26
C ALA A 377 5.42 3.20 -4.33
N PHE A 378 6.08 2.79 -3.24
CA PHE A 378 7.51 2.47 -3.22
C PHE A 378 7.77 0.99 -3.02
N ILE A 379 8.73 0.45 -3.78
CA ILE A 379 9.37 -0.84 -3.51
C ILE A 379 10.52 -0.64 -2.51
N THR A 380 11.29 0.42 -2.70
CA THR A 380 12.45 0.76 -1.87
C THR A 380 12.42 2.26 -1.58
N VAL A 381 12.57 2.64 -0.32
CA VAL A 381 12.83 4.03 0.09
C VAL A 381 14.34 4.17 0.31
N ALA A 382 14.93 5.29 -0.10
CA ALA A 382 16.37 5.48 0.02
C ALA A 382 16.79 5.72 1.47
N ASP A 383 17.64 4.83 2.01
CA ASP A 383 18.17 4.94 3.38
C ASP A 383 19.02 6.21 3.60
N ASP A 384 19.59 6.75 2.53
CA ASP A 384 20.48 7.92 2.54
C ASP A 384 19.81 9.21 2.06
N ALA A 385 18.48 9.23 1.87
CA ALA A 385 17.76 10.41 1.36
C ALA A 385 18.06 11.70 2.16
N LEU A 386 18.14 11.61 3.49
CA LEU A 386 18.50 12.74 4.35
C LEU A 386 19.99 13.13 4.25
N GLU A 387 20.88 12.18 3.96
CA GLU A 387 22.29 12.49 3.68
C GLU A 387 22.42 13.26 2.36
N GLN A 388 21.73 12.81 1.30
CA GLN A 388 21.63 13.53 0.03
C GLN A 388 21.09 14.96 0.25
N ALA A 389 20.06 15.12 1.09
CA ALA A 389 19.46 16.42 1.40
C ALA A 389 20.41 17.38 2.11
N ARG A 390 21.13 16.91 3.13
CA ARG A 390 22.15 17.71 3.83
C ARG A 390 23.27 18.14 2.88
N ALA A 391 23.71 17.25 1.99
CA ALA A 391 24.71 17.59 0.98
C ALA A 391 24.21 18.69 0.03
N ALA A 392 22.93 18.64 -0.37
CA ALA A 392 22.31 19.69 -1.17
C ALA A 392 22.23 21.04 -0.43
N ASP A 393 21.91 21.04 0.86
CA ASP A 393 21.92 22.25 1.69
C ASP A 393 23.33 22.84 1.84
N GLU A 394 24.36 22.00 2.02
CA GLU A 394 25.76 22.42 2.04
C GLU A 394 26.20 23.03 0.70
N ALA A 395 25.84 22.39 -0.42
CA ALA A 395 26.10 22.90 -1.76
C ALA A 395 25.42 24.25 -2.01
N ARG A 396 24.15 24.40 -1.61
CA ARG A 396 23.42 25.67 -1.68
C ARG A 396 24.10 26.75 -0.86
N ALA A 397 24.53 26.43 0.36
CA ALA A 397 25.28 27.35 1.22
C ALA A 397 26.64 27.74 0.62
N ALA A 398 27.25 26.87 -0.18
CA ALA A 398 28.47 27.14 -0.94
C ALA A 398 28.23 27.98 -2.22
N GLY A 399 26.97 28.23 -2.58
CA GLY A 399 26.56 29.06 -3.71
C GLY A 399 26.25 28.29 -4.99
N GLU A 400 26.03 26.97 -4.90
CA GLU A 400 25.51 26.18 -6.02
C GLU A 400 24.01 26.43 -6.22
N ASP A 401 23.57 26.41 -7.48
CA ASP A 401 22.24 26.80 -7.92
C ASP A 401 21.61 25.80 -8.91
N GLY A 402 22.00 24.52 -8.82
CA GLY A 402 21.48 23.44 -9.66
C GLY A 402 19.94 23.41 -9.71
N GLU A 403 19.39 23.11 -10.89
CA GLU A 403 17.96 23.27 -11.16
C GLU A 403 17.05 22.38 -10.31
N LEU A 404 17.54 21.23 -9.85
CA LEU A 404 16.84 20.32 -8.97
C LEU A 404 17.53 20.20 -7.61
N LEU A 405 18.45 21.11 -7.28
CA LEU A 405 19.24 21.05 -6.06
C LEU A 405 18.31 20.92 -4.85
N GLY A 406 18.42 19.81 -4.12
CA GLY A 406 17.67 19.51 -2.91
C GLY A 406 16.20 19.10 -3.12
N ILE A 407 15.79 18.73 -4.34
CA ILE A 407 14.42 18.32 -4.66
C ILE A 407 14.30 16.78 -4.64
N PRO A 408 13.40 16.20 -3.81
CA PRO A 408 13.18 14.76 -3.77
C PRO A 408 12.35 14.24 -4.95
N ILE A 409 12.96 13.36 -5.75
CA ILE A 409 12.39 12.73 -6.95
C ILE A 409 12.35 11.21 -6.75
N ALA A 410 11.19 10.59 -7.02
CA ALA A 410 11.07 9.15 -7.08
C ALA A 410 11.44 8.62 -8.47
N VAL A 411 12.04 7.43 -8.57
CA VAL A 411 12.33 6.82 -9.88
C VAL A 411 11.72 5.43 -9.93
N LYS A 412 11.03 5.09 -11.01
CA LYS A 412 10.44 3.75 -11.18
C LYS A 412 11.49 2.66 -10.99
N ASP A 413 11.10 1.50 -10.45
CA ASP A 413 11.99 0.34 -10.24
C ASP A 413 12.40 -0.40 -11.54
N LEU A 414 12.59 0.37 -12.61
CA LEU A 414 13.25 -0.05 -13.85
C LEU A 414 14.55 0.74 -14.07
N TYR A 415 14.74 1.87 -13.37
CA TYR A 415 15.93 2.70 -13.49
C TYR A 415 17.02 2.19 -12.58
N ASP A 416 18.21 2.00 -13.13
CA ASP A 416 19.40 1.68 -12.37
C ASP A 416 19.80 2.80 -11.41
N THR A 417 20.16 2.37 -10.22
CA THR A 417 20.71 3.20 -9.15
C THR A 417 21.88 2.45 -8.54
N PHE A 418 23.03 3.09 -8.32
CA PHE A 418 24.18 2.39 -7.71
C PHE A 418 24.00 2.10 -6.21
N ASP A 419 23.08 2.80 -5.55
CA ASP A 419 22.84 2.80 -4.10
C ASP A 419 21.57 2.05 -3.66
N MET A 420 20.65 1.75 -4.59
CA MET A 420 19.45 0.94 -4.36
C MET A 420 19.31 -0.17 -5.40
N PRO A 421 18.66 -1.31 -5.09
CA PRO A 421 18.40 -2.36 -6.07
C PRO A 421 17.52 -1.89 -7.24
N THR A 422 17.61 -2.58 -8.37
CA THR A 422 16.67 -2.44 -9.49
C THR A 422 16.07 -3.80 -9.79
N THR A 423 14.80 -4.03 -9.47
CA THR A 423 14.23 -5.38 -9.53
C THR A 423 13.27 -5.58 -10.69
N GLY A 424 12.88 -4.52 -11.38
CA GLY A 424 11.79 -4.56 -12.35
C GLY A 424 10.45 -4.91 -11.71
N GLY A 425 10.32 -4.73 -10.40
CA GLY A 425 9.20 -5.25 -9.61
C GLY A 425 9.11 -6.77 -9.58
N SER A 426 10.22 -7.51 -9.69
CA SER A 426 10.22 -8.99 -9.75
C SER A 426 11.17 -9.66 -8.76
N ARG A 427 10.74 -10.76 -8.12
CA ARG A 427 11.59 -11.60 -7.22
C ARG A 427 12.73 -12.23 -8.01
N ALA A 428 12.61 -12.33 -9.34
CA ALA A 428 13.68 -12.81 -10.20
C ALA A 428 14.97 -11.97 -10.07
N LEU A 429 14.85 -10.65 -9.89
CA LEU A 429 15.98 -9.74 -9.75
C LEU A 429 16.17 -9.27 -8.30
N GLU A 430 15.64 -10.01 -7.32
CA GLU A 430 15.87 -9.72 -5.91
C GLU A 430 17.37 -9.74 -5.59
N GLY A 431 17.88 -8.61 -5.09
CA GLY A 431 19.29 -8.43 -4.76
C GLY A 431 20.19 -8.05 -5.95
N PHE A 432 19.64 -7.84 -7.15
CA PHE A 432 20.40 -7.22 -8.23
C PHE A 432 20.63 -5.74 -7.91
N GLN A 433 21.91 -5.40 -7.67
CA GLN A 433 22.39 -4.05 -7.40
C GLN A 433 23.21 -3.59 -8.61
N PRO A 434 22.73 -2.61 -9.38
CA PRO A 434 23.51 -2.00 -10.45
C PRO A 434 24.82 -1.38 -9.92
N GLU A 435 25.87 -1.40 -10.74
CA GLU A 435 27.16 -0.79 -10.39
C GLU A 435 27.18 0.73 -10.66
N GLN A 436 26.23 1.23 -11.44
CA GLN A 436 26.15 2.61 -11.92
C GLN A 436 24.68 3.02 -12.01
N ASP A 437 24.43 4.33 -11.95
CA ASP A 437 23.11 4.90 -12.21
C ASP A 437 22.73 4.75 -13.70
N ALA A 438 21.42 4.66 -13.96
CA ALA A 438 20.88 4.92 -15.28
C ALA A 438 21.25 6.34 -15.72
N PHE A 439 21.36 6.58 -17.04
CA PHE A 439 21.79 7.89 -17.56
C PHE A 439 20.94 9.02 -16.97
N GLN A 440 19.60 8.89 -17.02
CA GLN A 440 18.71 9.92 -16.50
C GLN A 440 18.82 10.10 -14.98
N VAL A 441 19.11 9.05 -14.21
CA VAL A 441 19.32 9.16 -12.75
C VAL A 441 20.60 9.93 -12.46
N ALA A 442 21.69 9.62 -13.17
CA ALA A 442 22.95 10.35 -13.04
C ALA A 442 22.77 11.85 -13.36
N GLN A 443 22.00 12.16 -14.41
CA GLN A 443 21.67 13.53 -14.77
C GLN A 443 20.83 14.26 -13.70
N LEU A 444 19.84 13.58 -13.11
CA LEU A 444 19.05 14.15 -12.01
C LEU A 444 19.94 14.48 -10.80
N ARG A 445 20.87 13.57 -10.45
CA ARG A 445 21.84 13.81 -9.36
C ARG A 445 22.81 14.95 -9.68
N GLU A 446 23.27 15.07 -10.93
CA GLU A 446 24.11 16.18 -11.37
C GLU A 446 23.36 17.53 -11.26
N ALA A 447 22.06 17.54 -11.54
CA ALA A 447 21.18 18.69 -11.32
C ALA A 447 20.89 18.96 -9.82
N GLY A 448 21.37 18.09 -8.92
CA GLY A 448 21.26 18.20 -7.47
C GLY A 448 20.01 17.56 -6.86
N ALA A 449 19.26 16.76 -7.62
CA ALA A 449 18.08 16.05 -7.12
C ALA A 449 18.46 14.99 -6.08
N ILE A 450 17.54 14.75 -5.15
CA ILE A 450 17.61 13.65 -4.19
C ILE A 450 16.77 12.51 -4.76
N ILE A 451 17.35 11.33 -4.91
CA ILE A 451 16.59 10.15 -5.31
C ILE A 451 15.99 9.55 -4.04
N ILE A 452 14.71 9.83 -3.77
CA ILE A 452 14.05 9.47 -2.51
C ILE A 452 13.68 7.98 -2.42
N GLY A 453 13.62 7.30 -3.56
CA GLY A 453 13.32 5.87 -3.59
C GLY A 453 12.99 5.31 -4.97
N LYS A 454 12.81 3.99 -5.01
CA LYS A 454 12.38 3.20 -6.17
C LYS A 454 10.87 2.98 -6.13
N ALA A 455 10.15 3.60 -7.05
CA ALA A 455 8.70 3.49 -7.13
C ALA A 455 8.26 2.13 -7.71
N ASN A 456 7.18 1.58 -7.14
CA ASN A 456 6.57 0.32 -7.56
C ASN A 456 6.05 0.39 -9.02
N THR A 457 5.93 -0.76 -9.66
CA THR A 457 5.62 -0.90 -11.08
C THR A 457 4.83 -2.17 -11.35
N SER A 458 4.12 -2.23 -12.48
CA SER A 458 3.79 -3.55 -13.05
C SER A 458 5.08 -4.30 -13.33
N GLU A 459 5.18 -5.56 -12.91
CA GLU A 459 6.36 -6.40 -13.10
C GLU A 459 6.84 -6.37 -14.56
N PHE A 460 8.11 -6.01 -14.76
CA PHE A 460 8.77 -5.78 -16.07
C PHE A 460 7.99 -4.89 -17.05
N ALA A 461 7.15 -4.00 -16.53
CA ALA A 461 6.23 -3.16 -17.30
C ALA A 461 5.21 -3.92 -18.17
N PHE A 462 4.84 -5.15 -17.79
CA PHE A 462 3.96 -6.00 -18.61
C PHE A 462 2.50 -5.56 -18.69
N SER A 463 1.99 -4.87 -17.68
CA SER A 463 0.61 -4.36 -17.67
C SER A 463 0.56 -2.84 -17.71
N GLY A 464 -0.26 -2.32 -18.63
CA GLY A 464 -0.73 -0.93 -18.59
C GLY A 464 -1.89 -0.73 -17.61
N GLY A 465 -2.46 -1.83 -17.14
CA GLY A 465 -3.75 -1.89 -16.51
C GLY A 465 -3.74 -1.86 -15.00
N PHE A 466 -2.70 -2.43 -14.42
CA PHE A 466 -2.43 -2.49 -12.98
C PHE A 466 -0.94 -2.34 -12.76
N SER A 467 -0.54 -1.89 -11.56
CA SER A 467 0.85 -1.91 -11.11
C SER A 467 1.02 -2.94 -9.99
N GLU A 468 0.80 -4.20 -10.35
CA GLU A 468 1.13 -5.40 -9.56
C GLU A 468 2.60 -5.78 -9.79
N SER A 469 3.38 -5.83 -8.71
CA SER A 469 4.73 -6.36 -8.71
C SER A 469 4.81 -7.65 -7.90
N GLY A 470 5.94 -8.34 -7.99
CA GLY A 470 6.25 -9.47 -7.12
C GLY A 470 6.16 -9.16 -5.63
N TRP A 471 6.10 -7.88 -5.21
CA TRP A 471 6.03 -7.46 -3.78
C TRP A 471 4.61 -7.09 -3.38
N MET A 472 3.98 -6.22 -4.17
CA MET A 472 2.79 -5.47 -3.76
C MET A 472 2.04 -4.86 -4.96
N GLN A 473 0.73 -4.68 -4.79
CA GLN A 473 -0.13 -3.87 -5.66
C GLN A 473 -0.05 -2.40 -5.27
N THR A 474 0.18 -1.51 -6.25
CA THR A 474 0.01 -0.05 -6.04
C THR A 474 -1.48 0.33 -6.05
N TRP A 475 -1.96 1.05 -5.04
CA TRP A 475 -3.35 1.53 -4.98
C TRP A 475 -3.47 2.97 -5.48
N ASN A 476 -4.59 3.29 -6.13
CA ASN A 476 -4.78 4.61 -6.72
C ASN A 476 -4.89 5.72 -5.66
N ALA A 477 -4.24 6.86 -5.91
CA ALA A 477 -4.19 7.98 -4.99
C ALA A 477 -5.54 8.70 -4.81
N LEU A 478 -6.34 8.82 -5.87
CA LEU A 478 -7.62 9.54 -5.87
C LEU A 478 -8.80 8.63 -5.56
N TYR A 479 -8.68 7.33 -5.86
CA TYR A 479 -9.75 6.36 -5.73
C TYR A 479 -9.20 5.05 -5.14
N PRO A 480 -9.01 4.93 -3.81
CA PRO A 480 -8.20 3.89 -3.18
C PRO A 480 -8.62 2.44 -3.46
N SER A 481 -9.84 2.17 -3.92
CA SER A 481 -10.28 0.85 -4.38
C SER A 481 -9.96 0.52 -5.84
N LYS A 482 -9.59 1.53 -6.65
CA LYS A 482 -9.42 1.44 -8.10
C LYS A 482 -7.96 1.22 -8.48
N THR A 483 -7.76 0.84 -9.74
CA THR A 483 -6.42 0.70 -10.31
C THR A 483 -5.62 2.01 -10.33
N SER A 484 -4.34 1.93 -9.95
CA SER A 484 -3.36 2.99 -10.21
C SER A 484 -3.00 3.10 -11.69
N PHE A 485 -3.58 2.25 -12.53
CA PHE A 485 -3.09 1.85 -13.84
C PHE A 485 -1.63 1.39 -13.78
N GLY A 486 -1.04 1.18 -14.95
CA GLY A 486 0.32 0.73 -15.06
C GLY A 486 0.98 1.18 -16.35
N SER A 487 2.27 0.91 -16.50
CA SER A 487 3.11 0.25 -15.49
C SER A 487 3.76 1.20 -14.49
N SER A 488 3.67 2.52 -14.66
CA SER A 488 4.29 3.51 -13.74
C SER A 488 3.35 3.96 -12.61
N GLY A 489 2.55 3.05 -12.05
CA GLY A 489 1.56 3.37 -11.02
C GLY A 489 2.21 3.96 -9.76
N GLY A 490 3.28 3.35 -9.25
CA GLY A 490 3.99 3.85 -8.06
C GLY A 490 4.54 5.26 -8.27
N SER A 491 5.12 5.54 -9.46
CA SER A 491 5.61 6.88 -9.80
C SER A 491 4.49 7.92 -9.71
N ALA A 492 3.34 7.66 -10.34
CA ALA A 492 2.21 8.60 -10.32
C ALA A 492 1.61 8.75 -8.91
N VAL A 493 1.44 7.65 -8.18
CA VAL A 493 0.85 7.67 -6.84
C VAL A 493 1.76 8.39 -5.85
N SER A 494 3.08 8.22 -5.94
CA SER A 494 4.05 8.94 -5.09
C SER A 494 3.93 10.47 -5.23
N VAL A 495 3.67 10.96 -6.45
CA VAL A 495 3.48 12.39 -6.70
C VAL A 495 2.09 12.83 -6.26
N ALA A 496 1.03 12.12 -6.64
CA ALA A 496 -0.34 12.53 -6.30
C ALA A 496 -0.62 12.56 -4.78
N THR A 497 0.03 11.68 -4.03
CA THR A 497 -0.04 11.64 -2.55
C THR A 497 0.99 12.55 -1.88
N SER A 498 1.73 13.37 -2.63
CA SER A 498 2.81 14.22 -2.09
C SER A 498 3.79 13.43 -1.22
N MET A 499 4.21 12.26 -1.67
CA MET A 499 5.33 11.48 -1.12
C MET A 499 6.63 11.70 -1.92
N ALA A 500 6.53 12.36 -3.08
CA ALA A 500 7.64 12.90 -3.84
C ALA A 500 7.24 14.23 -4.52
N ALA A 501 8.22 15.06 -4.88
CA ALA A 501 7.99 16.31 -5.61
C ALA A 501 7.69 16.07 -7.09
N GLY A 502 8.38 15.09 -7.68
CA GLY A 502 8.18 14.59 -9.04
C GLY A 502 8.65 13.14 -9.13
N ALA A 503 8.38 12.48 -10.25
CA ALA A 503 8.82 11.10 -10.45
C ALA A 503 9.21 10.78 -11.89
N MET A 504 10.10 9.81 -12.06
CA MET A 504 10.41 9.23 -13.36
C MET A 504 9.61 7.95 -13.59
N GLY A 505 9.07 7.77 -14.79
CA GLY A 505 8.33 6.58 -15.23
C GLY A 505 8.74 6.14 -16.63
N THR A 506 8.12 5.08 -17.15
CA THR A 506 8.44 4.58 -18.51
C THR A 506 7.19 4.28 -19.32
N GLN A 507 7.29 4.40 -20.65
CA GLN A 507 6.22 4.13 -21.62
C GLN A 507 6.69 3.30 -22.82
N THR A 508 6.09 2.12 -22.98
CA THR A 508 6.17 1.30 -24.20
C THR A 508 4.86 1.36 -24.98
N GLY A 509 3.73 1.36 -24.27
CA GLY A 509 2.39 1.60 -24.81
C GLY A 509 1.79 2.79 -24.09
N VAL A 510 1.20 2.49 -22.93
CA VAL A 510 0.41 3.46 -22.15
C VAL A 510 1.08 3.91 -20.85
N SER A 511 2.22 3.31 -20.52
CA SER A 511 2.71 3.24 -19.14
C SER A 511 3.15 4.55 -18.47
N LEU A 512 3.23 5.68 -19.18
CA LEU A 512 3.35 7.01 -18.56
C LEU A 512 1.98 7.68 -18.45
N TYR A 513 1.26 7.83 -19.57
CA TYR A 513 0.01 8.60 -19.53
C TYR A 513 -1.07 7.90 -18.72
N ALA A 514 -1.13 6.57 -18.73
CA ALA A 514 -2.19 5.85 -18.08
C ALA A 514 -2.26 6.09 -16.55
N PRO A 515 -1.17 5.81 -15.80
CA PRO A 515 -1.13 6.12 -14.37
C PRO A 515 -1.25 7.62 -14.09
N THR A 516 -0.75 8.47 -15.00
CA THR A 516 -0.88 9.92 -14.92
C THR A 516 -2.34 10.38 -14.99
N THR A 517 -3.16 9.81 -15.90
CA THR A 517 -4.61 10.09 -15.96
C THR A 517 -5.31 9.65 -14.69
N GLY A 518 -5.01 8.43 -14.21
CA GLY A 518 -5.62 7.88 -13.00
C GLY A 518 -5.26 8.63 -11.71
N ALA A 519 -4.16 9.38 -11.73
CA ALA A 519 -3.67 10.19 -10.61
C ALA A 519 -3.89 11.71 -10.82
N SER A 520 -4.52 12.11 -11.93
CA SER A 520 -4.72 13.52 -12.33
C SER A 520 -3.43 14.37 -12.34
N LEU A 521 -2.38 13.81 -12.92
CA LEU A 521 -1.07 14.46 -13.07
C LEU A 521 -0.81 14.86 -14.52
N THR A 522 0.37 15.42 -14.79
CA THR A 522 0.87 15.61 -16.14
C THR A 522 2.14 14.79 -16.38
N MET A 523 2.40 14.44 -17.63
CA MET A 523 3.62 13.75 -18.05
C MET A 523 4.06 14.24 -19.42
N PHE A 524 5.36 14.07 -19.72
CA PHE A 524 5.90 14.27 -21.05
C PHE A 524 6.63 13.02 -21.55
N ARG A 525 6.27 12.60 -22.76
CA ARG A 525 7.06 11.70 -23.59
C ARG A 525 7.63 12.52 -24.73
N GLY A 526 8.95 12.58 -24.89
CA GLY A 526 9.58 13.15 -26.07
C GLY A 526 9.62 12.19 -27.26
N THR A 527 10.12 12.70 -28.38
CA THR A 527 10.46 11.92 -29.58
C THR A 527 11.40 10.77 -29.22
N ASP A 528 11.25 9.61 -29.86
CA ASP A 528 12.21 8.51 -29.70
C ASP A 528 13.63 9.01 -30.05
N GLY A 529 14.52 9.00 -29.06
CA GLY A 529 15.87 9.58 -29.14
C GLY A 529 16.06 10.88 -28.34
N MET A 530 15.00 11.54 -27.87
CA MET A 530 15.13 12.78 -27.08
C MET A 530 15.78 12.56 -25.69
N SER A 531 15.59 11.36 -25.13
CA SER A 531 16.15 10.97 -23.83
C SER A 531 16.69 9.54 -23.92
N SER A 532 17.80 9.27 -23.23
CA SER A 532 18.44 7.96 -23.20
C SER A 532 17.66 6.92 -22.41
N GLY A 533 17.65 5.68 -22.91
CA GLY A 533 17.17 4.49 -22.20
C GLY A 533 18.28 3.69 -21.48
N THR A 534 19.53 4.16 -21.49
CA THR A 534 20.67 3.47 -20.85
C THR A 534 20.44 3.28 -19.36
N GLY A 535 20.59 2.03 -18.89
CA GLY A 535 20.35 1.63 -17.50
C GLY A 535 18.88 1.58 -17.10
N VAL A 536 17.95 1.50 -18.07
CA VAL A 536 16.53 1.26 -17.82
C VAL A 536 16.16 -0.15 -18.29
N ILE A 537 15.57 -0.96 -17.40
CA ILE A 537 15.10 -2.30 -17.75
C ILE A 537 14.14 -2.21 -18.96
N PRO A 538 14.42 -2.96 -20.04
CA PRO A 538 13.72 -2.79 -21.31
C PRO A 538 12.48 -3.68 -21.41
N LEU A 539 11.51 -3.25 -22.22
CA LEU A 539 10.42 -4.09 -22.71
C LEU A 539 10.49 -4.25 -24.23
N THR A 540 10.66 -3.16 -24.97
CA THR A 540 10.76 -3.13 -26.44
C THR A 540 11.77 -2.08 -26.89
N TRP A 541 12.95 -2.55 -27.33
CA TRP A 541 13.98 -1.67 -27.87
C TRP A 541 13.47 -0.81 -29.04
N TYR A 542 13.89 0.46 -29.07
CA TYR A 542 13.46 1.47 -30.04
C TYR A 542 11.93 1.68 -30.08
N GLN A 543 11.34 1.83 -28.89
CA GLN A 543 9.95 2.19 -28.62
C GLN A 543 9.73 2.59 -27.16
N ASP A 544 10.48 1.97 -26.24
CA ASP A 544 10.48 2.37 -24.84
C ASP A 544 10.96 3.82 -24.68
N TYR A 545 10.27 4.57 -23.82
CA TYR A 545 10.65 5.93 -23.44
C TYR A 545 10.62 6.07 -21.93
N ALA A 546 11.68 6.66 -21.37
CA ALA A 546 11.82 6.98 -19.97
C ALA A 546 11.63 8.49 -19.79
N GLY A 547 10.66 8.91 -18.96
CA GLY A 547 10.21 10.30 -18.90
C GLY A 547 9.58 10.72 -17.57
N PRO A 548 9.43 12.05 -17.36
CA PRO A 548 8.95 12.61 -16.11
C PRO A 548 7.42 12.58 -15.97
N ILE A 549 6.98 12.48 -14.72
CA ILE A 549 5.61 12.67 -14.23
C ILE A 549 5.68 13.73 -13.13
N ALA A 550 4.83 14.76 -13.22
CA ALA A 550 4.80 15.86 -12.25
C ALA A 550 3.38 16.42 -12.06
N ARG A 551 3.23 17.32 -11.09
CA ARG A 551 1.96 18.03 -10.85
C ARG A 551 1.65 19.06 -11.92
N THR A 552 2.68 19.73 -12.46
CA THR A 552 2.53 20.81 -13.43
C THR A 552 3.45 20.64 -14.64
N VAL A 553 3.09 21.24 -15.78
CA VAL A 553 3.93 21.23 -16.99
C VAL A 553 5.23 22.01 -16.76
N THR A 554 5.22 23.02 -15.89
CA THR A 554 6.43 23.73 -15.45
C THR A 554 7.41 22.82 -14.70
N ASP A 555 6.91 21.93 -13.85
CA ASP A 555 7.74 20.94 -13.15
C ASP A 555 8.30 19.91 -14.15
N LEU A 556 7.53 19.52 -15.18
CA LEU A 556 8.03 18.67 -16.27
C LEU A 556 9.19 19.34 -17.00
N ALA A 557 9.07 20.63 -17.38
CA ALA A 557 10.14 21.37 -18.06
C ALA A 557 11.43 21.38 -17.24
N THR A 558 11.32 21.62 -15.92
CA THR A 558 12.46 21.60 -15.00
C THR A 558 13.14 20.23 -14.97
N MET A 559 12.37 19.13 -14.98
CA MET A 559 12.94 17.78 -15.01
C MET A 559 13.57 17.45 -16.38
N LEU A 560 12.95 17.89 -17.47
CA LEU A 560 13.45 17.67 -18.84
C LEU A 560 14.78 18.38 -19.09
N ASN A 561 15.02 19.56 -18.50
CA ASN A 561 16.32 20.24 -18.55
C ASN A 561 17.47 19.35 -18.07
N ALA A 562 17.23 18.53 -17.04
CA ALA A 562 18.21 17.59 -16.54
C ALA A 562 18.30 16.33 -17.43
N THR A 563 17.17 15.73 -17.81
CA THR A 563 17.14 14.35 -18.31
C THR A 563 17.20 14.19 -19.83
N THR A 564 17.11 15.27 -20.61
CA THR A 564 17.14 15.23 -22.08
C THR A 564 18.53 15.56 -22.63
N GLY A 565 18.90 14.98 -23.76
CA GLY A 565 20.18 15.21 -24.43
C GLY A 565 20.93 13.94 -24.82
N THR A 566 22.12 14.12 -25.39
CA THR A 566 22.91 13.03 -25.96
C THR A 566 23.56 12.18 -24.86
N ASP A 567 23.33 10.87 -24.94
CA ASP A 567 24.08 9.84 -24.25
C ASP A 567 25.02 9.10 -25.23
N PRO A 568 26.35 9.17 -25.05
CA PRO A 568 27.29 8.43 -25.89
C PRO A 568 27.12 6.90 -25.90
N LEU A 569 26.45 6.32 -24.91
CA LEU A 569 26.15 4.89 -24.82
C LEU A 569 24.83 4.50 -25.49
N ASP A 570 23.97 5.48 -25.79
CA ASP A 570 22.73 5.29 -26.54
C ASP A 570 22.78 6.06 -27.87
N PRO A 571 23.21 5.42 -28.97
CA PRO A 571 23.30 6.05 -30.29
C PRO A 571 21.98 6.63 -30.80
N LEU A 572 20.84 6.23 -30.25
CA LEU A 572 19.52 6.75 -30.61
C LEU A 572 19.35 8.22 -30.18
N THR A 573 20.18 8.69 -29.25
CA THR A 573 20.14 10.06 -28.73
C THR A 573 21.07 11.04 -29.44
N ALA A 574 21.74 10.60 -30.51
CA ALA A 574 22.77 11.40 -31.18
C ALA A 574 22.28 12.76 -31.74
N GLU A 575 20.97 12.88 -32.00
CA GLU A 575 20.34 14.09 -32.54
C GLU A 575 19.62 14.91 -31.45
N ALA A 576 19.58 14.44 -30.20
CA ALA A 576 18.80 15.06 -29.13
C ALA A 576 19.20 16.53 -28.88
N ASP A 577 20.50 16.82 -28.80
CA ASP A 577 21.02 18.19 -28.56
C ASP A 577 20.81 19.14 -29.74
N GLU A 578 20.56 18.64 -30.96
CA GLU A 578 20.20 19.47 -32.12
C GLU A 578 18.74 19.92 -32.06
N HIS A 579 17.87 19.11 -31.42
CA HIS A 579 16.43 19.31 -31.44
C HIS A 579 15.83 19.83 -30.12
N ARG A 580 16.46 19.56 -28.97
CA ARG A 580 15.97 20.09 -27.69
C ARG A 580 16.23 21.60 -27.56
N PRO A 581 15.39 22.34 -26.82
CA PRO A 581 15.69 23.72 -26.47
C PRO A 581 16.88 23.82 -25.51
N GLU A 582 17.50 24.99 -25.40
CA GLU A 582 18.52 25.25 -24.38
C GLU A 582 17.94 25.16 -22.96
N ASP A 583 16.69 25.65 -22.80
CA ASP A 583 15.88 25.55 -21.60
C ASP A 583 14.43 25.20 -22.00
N TRP A 584 13.88 24.12 -21.46
CA TRP A 584 12.51 23.68 -21.72
C TRP A 584 11.46 24.66 -21.19
N SER A 585 11.82 25.53 -20.23
CA SER A 585 10.90 26.56 -19.73
C SER A 585 10.65 27.68 -20.76
N ASP A 586 11.52 27.85 -21.76
CA ASP A 586 11.37 28.85 -22.82
C ASP A 586 10.13 28.61 -23.71
N SER A 587 9.60 27.38 -23.75
CA SER A 587 8.39 27.06 -24.51
C SER A 587 7.09 27.22 -23.72
N LEU A 588 7.16 27.55 -22.42
CA LEU A 588 5.99 27.68 -21.55
C LEU A 588 5.32 29.05 -21.72
N ASP A 589 4.56 29.19 -22.80
CA ASP A 589 3.75 30.37 -23.11
C ASP A 589 2.26 30.04 -23.00
N ALA A 590 1.51 30.78 -22.17
CA ALA A 590 0.07 30.59 -22.01
C ALA A 590 -0.71 30.86 -23.32
N SER A 591 -0.09 31.53 -24.30
CA SER A 591 -0.63 31.78 -25.63
C SER A 591 -0.18 30.76 -26.69
N ALA A 592 0.52 29.68 -26.32
CA ALA A 592 1.08 28.71 -27.26
C ALA A 592 0.03 27.99 -28.14
N LEU A 593 -1.25 28.00 -27.74
CA LEU A 593 -2.36 27.47 -28.53
C LEU A 593 -2.96 28.48 -29.52
N GLU A 594 -2.68 29.79 -29.38
CA GLU A 594 -3.27 30.83 -30.22
C GLU A 594 -2.91 30.64 -31.70
N GLY A 595 -3.92 30.39 -32.54
CA GLY A 595 -3.76 30.22 -33.98
C GLY A 595 -3.28 28.83 -34.41
N MET A 596 -2.99 27.93 -33.46
CA MET A 596 -2.62 26.54 -33.76
C MET A 596 -3.77 25.80 -34.43
N ARG A 597 -3.45 24.76 -35.19
CA ARG A 597 -4.41 23.89 -35.89
C ARG A 597 -4.24 22.48 -35.34
N LEU A 598 -5.21 22.03 -34.56
CA LEU A 598 -5.15 20.77 -33.84
C LEU A 598 -6.06 19.75 -34.50
N GLY A 599 -5.46 18.66 -34.97
CA GLY A 599 -6.18 17.50 -35.49
C GLY A 599 -6.92 16.74 -34.40
N TYR A 600 -8.04 16.10 -34.72
CA TYR A 600 -8.62 15.06 -33.87
C TYR A 600 -9.30 13.98 -34.71
N LEU A 601 -9.39 12.78 -34.14
CA LEU A 601 -10.01 11.61 -34.75
C LEU A 601 -11.26 11.24 -33.95
N PRO A 602 -12.49 11.39 -34.48
CA PRO A 602 -13.71 11.09 -33.73
C PRO A 602 -13.74 9.66 -33.17
N ASP A 603 -13.30 8.69 -33.97
CA ASP A 603 -13.28 7.26 -33.59
C ASP A 603 -12.32 6.99 -32.42
N SER A 604 -11.35 7.88 -32.14
CA SER A 604 -10.48 7.77 -30.96
C SER A 604 -11.20 8.12 -29.65
N PHE A 605 -12.34 8.81 -29.72
CA PHE A 605 -13.19 9.14 -28.57
C PHE A 605 -14.36 8.17 -28.41
N ASP A 606 -14.56 7.23 -29.36
CA ASP A 606 -15.65 6.27 -29.30
C ASP A 606 -15.20 4.94 -28.65
N SER A 607 -15.88 4.56 -27.57
CA SER A 607 -15.57 3.34 -26.83
C SER A 607 -16.34 2.16 -27.42
N ASN A 608 -15.61 1.28 -28.12
CA ASN A 608 -16.17 0.01 -28.63
C ASN A 608 -16.41 -1.05 -27.52
N TYR A 609 -16.16 -0.71 -26.25
CA TYR A 609 -16.16 -1.65 -25.14
C TYR A 609 -17.33 -1.46 -24.16
N ALA A 610 -17.59 -0.21 -23.77
CA ALA A 610 -18.71 0.14 -22.89
C ALA A 610 -19.09 1.60 -23.10
N THR A 611 -20.39 1.87 -23.15
CA THR A 611 -20.94 3.22 -23.31
C THR A 611 -21.13 3.84 -21.92
N ASN A 612 -20.10 4.49 -21.40
CA ASN A 612 -20.15 5.13 -20.07
C ASN A 612 -20.09 6.66 -20.11
N GLY A 613 -20.12 7.26 -21.31
CA GLY A 613 -20.10 8.71 -21.51
C GLY A 613 -18.73 9.38 -21.36
N THR A 614 -17.65 8.66 -21.02
CA THR A 614 -16.31 9.26 -20.84
C THR A 614 -15.74 9.79 -22.16
N GLY A 615 -15.85 8.99 -23.22
CA GLY A 615 -15.41 9.38 -24.57
C GLY A 615 -16.16 10.60 -25.11
N GLU A 616 -17.50 10.57 -25.03
CA GLU A 616 -18.36 11.70 -25.39
C GLU A 616 -18.01 12.96 -24.58
N PHE A 617 -17.81 12.82 -23.27
CA PHE A 617 -17.38 13.92 -22.42
C PHE A 617 -16.05 14.52 -22.91
N LEU A 618 -15.03 13.71 -23.15
CA LEU A 618 -13.73 14.17 -23.62
C LEU A 618 -13.80 14.82 -25.01
N GLU A 619 -14.66 14.33 -25.91
CA GLU A 619 -14.88 14.98 -27.20
C GLU A 619 -15.46 16.39 -27.00
N THR A 620 -16.38 16.60 -26.04
CA THR A 620 -16.86 17.96 -25.73
C THR A 620 -15.78 18.87 -25.15
N GLN A 621 -14.75 18.31 -24.51
CA GLN A 621 -13.62 19.07 -23.98
C GLN A 621 -12.70 19.62 -25.09
N LEU A 622 -12.87 19.19 -26.35
CA LEU A 622 -12.15 19.79 -27.48
C LEU A 622 -12.43 21.30 -27.63
N SER A 623 -13.58 21.78 -27.15
CA SER A 623 -13.90 23.21 -27.11
C SER A 623 -12.92 24.04 -26.27
N MET A 624 -12.24 23.45 -25.30
CA MET A 624 -11.21 24.13 -24.50
C MET A 624 -10.02 24.60 -25.34
N PHE A 625 -9.68 23.84 -26.40
CA PHE A 625 -8.65 24.28 -27.34
C PHE A 625 -9.12 25.48 -28.18
N GLU A 626 -10.39 25.52 -28.56
CA GLU A 626 -10.97 26.65 -29.29
C GLU A 626 -11.02 27.91 -28.42
N ASP A 627 -11.37 27.75 -27.14
CA ASP A 627 -11.37 28.84 -26.15
C ASP A 627 -9.94 29.39 -25.90
N ALA A 628 -8.93 28.52 -25.91
CA ALA A 628 -7.52 28.89 -25.90
C ALA A 628 -6.98 29.44 -27.25
N GLY A 629 -7.85 29.60 -28.26
CA GLY A 629 -7.52 30.25 -29.53
C GLY A 629 -6.99 29.33 -30.64
N ALA A 630 -7.00 28.01 -30.43
CA ALA A 630 -6.66 27.03 -31.47
C ALA A 630 -7.85 26.76 -32.40
N ASN A 631 -7.60 26.08 -33.52
CA ASN A 631 -8.60 25.61 -34.46
C ASN A 631 -8.59 24.09 -34.47
N VAL A 632 -9.69 23.46 -34.08
CA VAL A 632 -9.81 22.00 -34.09
C VAL A 632 -10.24 21.51 -35.47
N VAL A 633 -9.53 20.51 -36.01
CA VAL A 633 -9.68 19.99 -37.37
C VAL A 633 -9.95 18.49 -37.31
N GLN A 634 -11.11 18.06 -37.80
CA GLN A 634 -11.41 16.64 -37.92
C GLN A 634 -10.53 15.97 -38.99
N MET A 635 -9.92 14.85 -38.65
CA MET A 635 -9.05 14.06 -39.52
C MET A 635 -9.64 12.68 -39.83
N SER A 636 -9.07 12.00 -40.82
CA SER A 636 -9.27 10.55 -41.03
C SER A 636 -8.13 9.75 -40.42
N ASP A 637 -8.34 8.44 -40.25
CA ASP A 637 -7.34 7.50 -39.74
C ASP A 637 -5.94 7.71 -40.33
N PRO A 638 -4.90 7.57 -39.49
CA PRO A 638 -3.52 7.72 -39.93
C PRO A 638 -3.09 6.55 -40.82
N PRO A 639 -2.10 6.78 -41.70
CA PRO A 639 -1.55 5.72 -42.54
C PRO A 639 -0.81 4.67 -41.69
N SER A 640 -0.87 3.41 -42.13
CA SER A 640 -0.03 2.34 -41.59
C SER A 640 1.36 2.36 -42.25
N ASN A 641 2.43 2.13 -41.50
CA ASN A 641 3.79 2.00 -42.06
C ASN A 641 4.08 0.65 -42.75
N GLY A 642 3.03 -0.09 -43.13
CA GLY A 642 3.17 -1.39 -43.77
C GLY A 642 3.74 -2.48 -42.84
N ARG A 643 4.44 -3.44 -43.43
CA ARG A 643 4.92 -4.64 -42.72
C ARG A 643 6.16 -4.32 -41.89
N SER A 644 6.09 -4.57 -40.59
CA SER A 644 7.22 -4.42 -39.67
C SER A 644 8.38 -5.39 -40.00
N PRO A 645 9.64 -5.03 -39.68
CA PRO A 645 10.78 -5.92 -39.73
C PRO A 645 10.63 -7.16 -38.83
N SER A 646 11.51 -8.16 -39.01
CA SER A 646 11.53 -9.39 -38.21
C SER A 646 12.39 -9.24 -36.95
N GLY A 647 12.39 -10.30 -36.13
CA GLY A 647 13.25 -10.41 -34.96
C GLY A 647 12.62 -9.83 -33.68
N SER A 648 13.28 -10.04 -32.54
CA SER A 648 12.76 -9.70 -31.23
C SER A 648 13.42 -8.43 -30.67
N ARG A 649 12.69 -7.31 -30.74
CA ARG A 649 13.09 -6.04 -30.10
C ARG A 649 13.19 -6.15 -28.57
N GLY A 650 12.39 -7.02 -27.95
CA GLY A 650 12.47 -7.27 -26.51
C GLY A 650 13.78 -7.97 -26.11
N MET A 651 14.19 -8.99 -26.86
CA MET A 651 15.47 -9.68 -26.60
C MET A 651 16.68 -8.82 -26.96
N GLU A 652 16.56 -7.93 -27.96
CA GLU A 652 17.58 -6.91 -28.23
C GLU A 652 17.74 -5.93 -27.07
N GLY A 653 16.63 -5.43 -26.52
CA GLY A 653 16.65 -4.58 -25.33
C GLY A 653 17.37 -5.26 -24.18
N TRP A 654 16.94 -6.48 -23.80
CA TRP A 654 17.58 -7.24 -22.72
C TRP A 654 19.06 -7.48 -22.96
N ALA A 655 19.46 -7.85 -24.19
CA ALA A 655 20.86 -8.09 -24.48
C ALA A 655 21.70 -6.82 -24.26
N ARG A 656 21.23 -5.65 -24.69
CA ARG A 656 21.91 -4.37 -24.46
C ARG A 656 21.97 -4.00 -22.99
N TYR A 657 20.87 -4.18 -22.26
CA TYR A 657 20.82 -3.88 -20.82
C TYR A 657 21.80 -4.77 -20.06
N ILE A 658 21.80 -6.08 -20.30
CA ILE A 658 22.71 -7.03 -19.66
C ILE A 658 24.18 -6.72 -19.99
N GLU A 659 24.49 -6.22 -21.18
CA GLU A 659 25.84 -5.80 -21.57
C GLU A 659 26.40 -4.63 -20.73
N LEU A 660 25.53 -3.88 -20.03
CA LEU A 660 25.94 -2.81 -19.10
C LEU A 660 26.37 -3.34 -17.72
N HIS A 661 26.07 -4.61 -17.40
CA HIS A 661 26.18 -5.15 -16.04
C HIS A 661 26.99 -6.45 -16.00
N GLU A 662 28.23 -6.37 -15.51
CA GLU A 662 29.06 -7.58 -15.33
C GLU A 662 28.48 -8.55 -14.28
N ASN A 663 27.65 -8.05 -13.36
CA ASN A 663 27.07 -8.78 -12.23
C ASN A 663 25.60 -9.20 -12.45
N PHE A 664 25.05 -9.09 -13.66
CA PHE A 664 23.65 -9.46 -13.92
C PHE A 664 23.39 -10.95 -13.64
N PRO A 665 22.28 -11.33 -12.96
CA PRO A 665 22.09 -12.69 -12.47
C PRO A 665 21.68 -13.73 -13.53
N TYR A 666 21.26 -13.31 -14.73
CA TYR A 666 20.81 -14.20 -15.80
C TYR A 666 21.66 -14.05 -17.06
N GLU A 667 21.74 -15.09 -17.90
CA GLU A 667 22.53 -15.01 -19.14
C GLU A 667 21.83 -14.17 -20.23
N ASN A 668 20.49 -14.12 -20.21
CA ASN A 668 19.69 -13.43 -21.21
C ASN A 668 18.23 -13.20 -20.74
N GLY A 669 17.49 -12.35 -21.46
CA GLY A 669 16.10 -12.02 -21.13
C GLY A 669 15.10 -13.18 -21.19
N ASN A 670 15.37 -14.27 -21.95
CA ASN A 670 14.48 -15.43 -21.92
C ASN A 670 14.52 -16.13 -20.56
N GLU A 671 15.69 -16.16 -19.89
CA GLU A 671 15.84 -16.76 -18.56
C GLU A 671 15.21 -15.90 -17.47
N VAL A 672 15.31 -14.57 -17.58
CA VAL A 672 14.64 -13.62 -16.66
C VAL A 672 13.15 -13.91 -16.65
N TYR A 673 12.51 -13.90 -17.83
CA TYR A 673 11.05 -14.09 -17.93
C TYR A 673 10.58 -15.51 -17.64
N ALA A 674 11.47 -16.50 -17.69
CA ALA A 674 11.14 -17.88 -17.39
C ALA A 674 11.34 -18.26 -15.92
N SER A 675 11.90 -17.36 -15.10
CA SER A 675 12.14 -17.63 -13.70
C SER A 675 10.83 -17.91 -12.94
N ASP A 676 10.84 -18.92 -12.06
CA ASP A 676 9.72 -19.25 -11.16
C ASP A 676 9.46 -18.18 -10.08
N ALA A 677 10.28 -17.14 -10.05
CA ALA A 677 10.14 -15.97 -9.19
C ALA A 677 9.38 -14.82 -9.88
N VAL A 678 9.03 -14.96 -11.15
CA VAL A 678 8.13 -14.05 -11.87
C VAL A 678 6.69 -14.38 -11.49
N LEU A 679 5.80 -13.38 -11.40
CA LEU A 679 4.39 -13.61 -11.13
C LEU A 679 3.81 -14.63 -12.14
N PRO A 680 3.01 -15.62 -11.74
CA PRO A 680 2.61 -16.74 -12.61
C PRO A 680 1.90 -16.32 -13.91
N TYR A 681 1.12 -15.24 -13.88
CA TYR A 681 0.45 -14.69 -15.07
C TYR A 681 1.37 -13.86 -15.98
N ASN A 682 2.58 -13.53 -15.52
CA ASN A 682 3.64 -12.85 -16.26
C ASN A 682 4.75 -13.81 -16.72
N GLN A 683 4.90 -14.95 -16.05
CA GLN A 683 5.92 -15.94 -16.35
C GLN A 683 5.77 -16.47 -17.77
N ARG A 684 6.89 -16.58 -18.49
CA ARG A 684 6.95 -17.10 -19.86
C ARG A 684 7.63 -18.46 -19.89
N SER A 685 7.27 -19.31 -20.85
CA SER A 685 8.05 -20.52 -21.10
C SER A 685 9.48 -20.17 -21.53
N LEU A 686 10.47 -20.90 -21.04
CA LEU A 686 11.85 -20.73 -21.47
C LEU A 686 11.97 -20.94 -22.99
N GLY A 687 12.31 -19.86 -23.69
CA GLY A 687 12.51 -19.83 -25.14
C GLY A 687 13.98 -19.70 -25.53
N ASP A 688 14.26 -19.85 -26.83
CA ASP A 688 15.58 -19.66 -27.43
C ASP A 688 15.61 -18.48 -28.42
N THR A 689 14.69 -17.52 -28.25
CA THR A 689 14.57 -16.37 -29.14
C THR A 689 15.83 -15.49 -29.02
N PRO A 690 16.60 -15.30 -30.11
CA PRO A 690 17.82 -14.51 -30.05
C PRO A 690 17.53 -13.00 -30.06
N ARG A 691 18.55 -12.20 -29.69
CA ARG A 691 18.60 -10.77 -29.97
C ARG A 691 18.63 -10.49 -31.49
N LEU A 692 18.42 -9.23 -31.87
CA LEU A 692 18.42 -8.82 -33.28
C LEU A 692 19.81 -8.95 -33.90
N THR A 693 19.85 -9.26 -35.19
CA THR A 693 21.06 -9.10 -36.01
C THR A 693 21.31 -7.64 -36.36
N GLU A 694 22.53 -7.26 -36.75
CA GLU A 694 22.85 -5.88 -37.16
C GLU A 694 21.95 -5.39 -38.31
N GLU A 695 21.63 -6.25 -39.28
CA GLU A 695 20.71 -5.94 -40.40
C GLU A 695 19.27 -5.71 -39.90
N GLU A 696 18.81 -6.48 -38.92
CA GLU A 696 17.47 -6.28 -38.34
C GLU A 696 17.42 -5.03 -37.46
N VAL A 697 18.50 -4.70 -36.75
CA VAL A 697 18.64 -3.44 -36.01
C VAL A 697 18.49 -2.26 -36.97
N GLU A 698 19.27 -2.22 -38.05
CA GLU A 698 19.19 -1.17 -39.08
C GLU A 698 17.78 -1.09 -39.70
N ALA A 699 17.18 -2.23 -40.04
CA ALA A 699 15.83 -2.28 -40.59
C ALA A 699 14.76 -1.75 -39.62
N TRP A 700 14.89 -2.01 -38.31
CA TRP A 700 13.99 -1.46 -37.30
C TRP A 700 14.18 0.05 -37.11
N VAL A 701 15.42 0.55 -37.19
CA VAL A 701 15.69 1.98 -37.15
C VAL A 701 15.03 2.68 -38.34
N GLU A 702 15.33 2.23 -39.56
CA GLU A 702 14.74 2.78 -40.80
C GLU A 702 13.21 2.71 -40.79
N TYR A 703 12.64 1.60 -40.30
CA TYR A 703 11.19 1.44 -40.21
C TYR A 703 10.57 2.49 -39.27
N ARG A 704 11.17 2.67 -38.09
CA ARG A 704 10.65 3.57 -37.06
C ARG A 704 10.75 5.03 -37.51
N ASP A 705 11.87 5.44 -38.08
CA ASP A 705 12.08 6.82 -38.56
C ASP A 705 11.23 7.13 -39.79
N GLY A 706 11.12 6.19 -40.73
CA GLY A 706 10.20 6.30 -41.86
C GLY A 706 8.73 6.41 -41.41
N TYR A 707 8.35 5.83 -40.27
CA TYR A 707 7.00 6.02 -39.74
C TYR A 707 6.78 7.45 -39.23
N LYS A 708 7.76 8.05 -38.56
CA LYS A 708 7.68 9.46 -38.10
C LYS A 708 7.47 10.39 -39.29
N GLU A 709 8.22 10.19 -40.38
CA GLU A 709 8.06 10.96 -41.64
C GLU A 709 6.67 10.76 -42.26
N LEU A 710 6.18 9.52 -42.34
CA LEU A 710 4.87 9.20 -42.89
C LEU A 710 3.72 9.86 -42.09
N ILE A 711 3.82 9.92 -40.76
CA ILE A 711 2.84 10.61 -39.94
C ILE A 711 2.93 12.13 -40.11
N ALA A 712 4.13 12.69 -40.26
CA ALA A 712 4.30 14.11 -40.58
C ALA A 712 3.64 14.47 -41.93
N GLU A 713 3.78 13.64 -42.96
CA GLU A 713 3.07 13.83 -44.25
C GLU A 713 1.54 13.78 -44.09
N TRP A 714 1.03 12.90 -43.24
CA TRP A 714 -0.40 12.84 -42.93
C TRP A 714 -0.88 14.10 -42.20
N MET A 715 -0.11 14.62 -41.25
CA MET A 715 -0.42 15.90 -40.60
C MET A 715 -0.38 17.08 -41.59
N ASP A 716 0.52 17.05 -42.57
CA ASP A 716 0.58 18.05 -43.66
C ASP A 716 -0.64 18.01 -44.58
N GLU A 717 -1.19 16.83 -44.87
CA GLU A 717 -2.41 16.67 -45.68
C GLU A 717 -3.60 17.43 -45.08
N TYR A 718 -3.70 17.43 -43.75
CA TYR A 718 -4.75 18.10 -42.99
C TYR A 718 -4.39 19.52 -42.55
N ASP A 719 -3.15 19.95 -42.79
CA ASP A 719 -2.61 21.25 -42.35
C ASP A 719 -2.79 21.40 -40.83
N VAL A 720 -2.26 20.47 -40.03
CA VAL A 720 -2.32 20.51 -38.56
C VAL A 720 -0.93 20.53 -37.93
N ASP A 721 -0.82 21.18 -36.77
CA ASP A 721 0.41 21.32 -35.99
C ASP A 721 0.61 20.15 -35.01
N ALA A 722 -0.49 19.66 -34.42
CA ALA A 722 -0.52 18.51 -33.51
C ALA A 722 -1.87 17.78 -33.63
N VAL A 723 -1.96 16.58 -33.04
CA VAL A 723 -3.20 15.78 -32.98
C VAL A 723 -3.58 15.54 -31.53
N VAL A 724 -4.85 15.77 -31.20
CA VAL A 724 -5.41 15.59 -29.87
C VAL A 724 -6.10 14.24 -29.76
N TYR A 725 -5.83 13.55 -28.66
CA TYR A 725 -6.44 12.28 -28.30
C TYR A 725 -6.99 12.34 -26.87
N PRO A 726 -8.00 11.52 -26.53
CA PRO A 726 -8.34 11.30 -25.13
C PRO A 726 -7.23 10.52 -24.42
N GLY A 727 -7.04 10.77 -23.13
CA GLY A 727 -6.19 9.93 -22.27
C GLY A 727 -6.80 8.54 -22.11
N PHE A 728 -7.97 8.49 -21.46
CA PHE A 728 -8.79 7.28 -21.32
C PHE A 728 -10.25 7.58 -21.65
N ILE A 729 -10.92 6.62 -22.28
CA ILE A 729 -12.35 6.70 -22.61
C ILE A 729 -13.18 5.68 -21.84
N SER A 730 -12.71 5.22 -20.68
CA SER A 730 -13.41 4.30 -19.78
C SER A 730 -13.24 4.75 -18.33
N ASP A 731 -14.14 4.24 -17.48
CA ASP A 731 -14.04 4.38 -16.05
C ASP A 731 -12.93 3.48 -15.50
N MET A 732 -12.50 3.81 -14.29
CA MET A 732 -11.49 3.06 -13.58
C MET A 732 -12.11 1.83 -12.92
N TYR A 733 -11.50 0.67 -13.13
CA TYR A 733 -11.92 -0.60 -12.55
C TYR A 733 -11.32 -0.80 -11.15
N ASN A 734 -11.99 -1.62 -10.34
CA ASN A 734 -11.47 -2.03 -9.03
C ASN A 734 -10.15 -2.82 -9.19
N ASN A 735 -9.25 -2.67 -8.22
CA ASN A 735 -7.90 -3.27 -8.28
C ASN A 735 -7.92 -4.80 -8.20
N ASP A 736 -8.96 -5.38 -7.61
CA ASP A 736 -9.13 -6.83 -7.48
C ASP A 736 -9.73 -7.50 -8.72
N ALA A 737 -10.02 -6.74 -9.77
CA ALA A 737 -10.47 -7.30 -11.05
C ALA A 737 -9.32 -8.04 -11.75
N GLN A 738 -9.61 -9.19 -12.36
CA GLN A 738 -8.61 -9.95 -13.14
C GLN A 738 -8.05 -9.12 -14.32
N THR A 739 -8.89 -8.32 -14.96
CA THR A 739 -8.49 -7.47 -16.09
C THR A 739 -9.07 -6.07 -15.95
N SER A 740 -8.21 -5.05 -16.00
CA SER A 740 -8.65 -3.69 -16.33
C SER A 740 -8.66 -3.60 -17.85
N ARG A 741 -9.82 -3.69 -18.47
CA ARG A 741 -9.93 -3.41 -19.91
C ARG A 741 -9.75 -1.91 -20.11
N LEU A 742 -8.51 -1.52 -20.36
CA LEU A 742 -8.15 -0.17 -20.77
C LEU A 742 -8.80 0.08 -22.13
N THR A 743 -9.69 1.05 -22.21
CA THR A 743 -10.10 1.59 -23.51
C THR A 743 -9.13 2.65 -24.01
N SER A 744 -7.89 2.67 -23.54
CA SER A 744 -6.88 3.63 -23.99
C SER A 744 -5.93 3.06 -25.06
N ASP A 745 -5.66 3.90 -26.06
CA ASP A 745 -4.62 3.84 -27.09
C ASP A 745 -4.68 2.64 -28.05
N ARG A 746 -4.52 1.40 -27.58
CA ARG A 746 -4.37 0.26 -28.51
C ARG A 746 -5.63 -0.05 -29.31
N SER A 747 -6.80 0.27 -28.77
CA SER A 747 -8.09 0.12 -29.46
C SER A 747 -8.59 1.43 -30.09
N THR A 748 -7.99 2.58 -29.77
CA THR A 748 -8.47 3.92 -30.16
C THR A 748 -7.54 4.64 -31.16
N GLY A 749 -6.37 4.08 -31.47
CA GLY A 749 -5.51 4.54 -32.57
C GLY A 749 -4.55 5.68 -32.21
N VAL A 750 -4.15 5.83 -30.94
CA VAL A 750 -3.19 6.86 -30.52
C VAL A 750 -1.79 6.55 -31.06
N LEU A 751 -1.11 7.57 -31.56
CA LEU A 751 0.15 7.42 -32.32
C LEU A 751 1.42 7.65 -31.49
N THR A 752 1.31 7.67 -30.16
CA THR A 752 2.38 8.09 -29.25
C THR A 752 3.62 7.18 -29.33
N SER A 753 3.62 6.03 -28.65
CA SER A 753 4.78 5.13 -28.60
C SER A 753 4.85 4.21 -29.82
N SER A 754 3.71 3.96 -30.46
CA SER A 754 3.63 3.13 -31.65
C SER A 754 4.33 3.77 -32.84
N VAL A 755 4.58 5.08 -32.83
CA VAL A 755 5.36 5.84 -33.83
C VAL A 755 6.66 6.40 -33.25
N GLY A 756 6.65 6.85 -31.99
CA GLY A 756 7.80 7.47 -31.32
C GLY A 756 7.74 9.00 -31.34
N LEU A 757 6.54 9.56 -31.12
CA LEU A 757 6.24 10.99 -31.24
C LEU A 757 6.13 11.68 -29.88
N PRO A 758 6.46 12.99 -29.80
CA PRO A 758 6.34 13.74 -28.57
C PRO A 758 4.87 13.89 -28.18
N THR A 759 4.59 13.67 -26.90
CA THR A 759 3.27 13.64 -26.31
C THR A 759 3.29 14.29 -24.93
N VAL A 760 2.45 15.29 -24.73
CA VAL A 760 2.14 15.83 -23.39
C VAL A 760 0.73 15.41 -23.01
N VAL A 761 0.53 15.10 -21.72
CA VAL A 761 -0.78 14.75 -21.18
C VAL A 761 -1.16 15.69 -20.06
N VAL A 762 -2.36 16.25 -20.14
CA VAL A 762 -2.83 17.29 -19.22
C VAL A 762 -4.18 16.88 -18.63
N PRO A 763 -4.40 17.01 -17.31
CA PRO A 763 -5.70 16.77 -16.69
C PRO A 763 -6.82 17.58 -17.34
N ALA A 764 -7.94 16.93 -17.63
CA ALA A 764 -9.12 17.52 -18.28
C ALA A 764 -10.36 17.55 -17.34
N GLY A 765 -10.13 17.47 -16.01
CA GLY A 765 -11.18 17.39 -15.00
C GLY A 765 -11.74 15.99 -14.84
N THR A 766 -12.98 15.89 -14.35
CA THR A 766 -13.66 14.61 -14.07
C THR A 766 -14.74 14.31 -15.10
N ASN A 767 -14.88 13.05 -15.48
CA ASN A 767 -16.00 12.59 -16.29
C ASN A 767 -17.34 12.67 -15.51
N PRO A 768 -18.50 12.41 -16.14
CA PRO A 768 -19.81 12.42 -15.46
C PRO A 768 -19.93 11.45 -14.28
N ASN A 769 -18.98 10.52 -14.20
CA ASN A 769 -18.88 9.45 -13.24
C ASN A 769 -17.95 9.79 -12.07
N GLY A 770 -17.30 10.96 -12.08
CA GLY A 770 -16.43 11.45 -11.00
C GLY A 770 -14.96 11.00 -11.11
N TYR A 771 -14.60 10.28 -12.17
CA TYR A 771 -13.22 9.83 -12.39
C TYR A 771 -12.40 10.86 -13.16
N SER A 772 -11.13 11.01 -12.77
CA SER A 772 -10.18 11.90 -13.44
C SER A 772 -9.95 11.50 -14.89
N THR A 773 -9.86 12.50 -15.75
CA THR A 773 -9.62 12.34 -17.19
C THR A 773 -8.49 13.25 -17.64
N SER A 774 -7.96 12.98 -18.83
CA SER A 774 -6.92 13.81 -19.43
C SER A 774 -7.06 13.85 -20.95
N LEU A 775 -6.41 14.85 -21.54
CA LEU A 775 -6.22 14.97 -22.98
C LEU A 775 -4.73 14.79 -23.30
N GLN A 776 -4.44 14.20 -24.46
CA GLN A 776 -3.09 14.05 -24.98
C GLN A 776 -2.92 14.95 -26.20
N ILE A 777 -1.81 15.68 -26.28
CA ILE A 777 -1.41 16.43 -27.47
C ILE A 777 -0.18 15.74 -28.04
N VAL A 778 -0.30 15.19 -29.25
CA VAL A 778 0.74 14.45 -29.95
C VAL A 778 1.24 15.28 -31.12
N GLY A 779 2.52 15.64 -31.10
CA GLY A 779 3.14 16.45 -32.15
C GLY A 779 3.93 15.62 -33.16
N ARG A 780 4.64 16.36 -34.02
CA ARG A 780 5.59 15.79 -34.98
C ARG A 780 6.88 15.42 -34.25
N ALA A 781 7.63 14.47 -34.80
CA ALA A 781 8.97 14.18 -34.30
C ALA A 781 9.80 15.46 -34.30
N TRP A 782 10.48 15.71 -33.19
CA TRP A 782 11.34 16.88 -32.93
C TRP A 782 10.64 18.23 -32.75
N ASP A 783 9.30 18.27 -32.71
CA ASP A 783 8.54 19.44 -32.27
C ASP A 783 8.25 19.43 -30.76
N ASP A 784 9.06 18.69 -29.99
CA ASP A 784 8.87 18.42 -28.57
C ASP A 784 8.63 19.68 -27.73
N ALA A 785 9.43 20.73 -27.92
CA ALA A 785 9.28 21.99 -27.17
C ALA A 785 7.93 22.67 -27.45
N THR A 786 7.47 22.65 -28.70
CA THR A 786 6.17 23.17 -29.12
C THR A 786 5.04 22.38 -28.46
N VAL A 787 5.13 21.05 -28.44
CA VAL A 787 4.14 20.18 -27.79
C VAL A 787 4.07 20.45 -26.29
N LEU A 788 5.21 20.58 -25.62
CA LEU A 788 5.24 20.93 -24.20
C LEU A 788 4.56 22.29 -23.95
N GLY A 789 4.84 23.28 -24.79
CA GLY A 789 4.22 24.61 -24.71
C GLY A 789 2.70 24.57 -24.93
N MET A 790 2.21 23.79 -25.90
CA MET A 790 0.77 23.57 -26.09
C MET A 790 0.13 22.93 -24.85
N GLY A 791 0.82 21.97 -24.21
CA GLY A 791 0.39 21.35 -22.96
C GLY A 791 0.30 22.37 -21.82
N TYR A 792 1.30 23.25 -21.70
CA TYR A 792 1.28 24.32 -20.70
C TYR A 792 0.12 25.28 -20.92
N ALA A 793 -0.08 25.77 -22.15
CA ALA A 793 -1.22 26.63 -22.47
C ALA A 793 -2.57 25.97 -22.12
N LEU A 794 -2.72 24.67 -22.42
CA LEU A 794 -3.92 23.92 -22.06
C LEU A 794 -4.09 23.79 -20.54
N GLU A 795 -3.01 23.48 -19.81
CA GLU A 795 -3.02 23.39 -18.35
C GLU A 795 -3.49 24.70 -17.72
N GLN A 796 -2.98 25.84 -18.20
CA GLN A 796 -3.35 27.16 -17.68
C GLN A 796 -4.81 27.54 -17.95
N GLU A 797 -5.38 27.05 -19.06
CA GLU A 797 -6.79 27.28 -19.40
C GLU A 797 -7.73 26.37 -18.58
N ILE A 798 -7.40 25.09 -18.43
CA ILE A 798 -8.31 24.10 -17.83
C ILE A 798 -8.22 24.10 -16.30
N GLN A 799 -7.00 24.08 -15.74
CA GLN A 799 -6.77 23.84 -14.30
C GLN A 799 -7.50 22.59 -13.77
N GLY A 800 -7.50 21.50 -14.54
CA GLY A 800 -8.33 20.30 -14.31
C GLY A 800 -7.79 19.29 -13.31
N GLN A 801 -6.66 19.58 -12.65
CA GLN A 801 -6.02 18.67 -11.71
C GLN A 801 -6.91 18.39 -10.49
N GLN A 802 -6.94 17.12 -10.07
CA GLN A 802 -7.58 16.66 -8.83
C GLN A 802 -6.51 16.36 -7.78
N HIS A 803 -6.85 16.58 -6.51
CA HIS A 803 -5.97 16.26 -5.38
C HIS A 803 -6.61 15.21 -4.50
N THR A 804 -5.79 14.30 -3.96
CA THR A 804 -6.27 13.26 -3.05
C THR A 804 -6.67 13.84 -1.69
N THR A 805 -7.76 13.31 -1.13
CA THR A 805 -8.16 13.52 0.27
C THR A 805 -7.72 12.36 1.17
N PHE A 806 -7.20 11.27 0.59
CA PHE A 806 -6.84 10.03 1.28
C PHE A 806 -5.40 10.00 1.81
N ALA A 807 -4.64 11.06 1.55
CA ALA A 807 -3.32 11.33 2.12
C ALA A 807 -3.23 12.78 2.61
N PRO A 808 -4.00 13.18 3.65
CA PRO A 808 -4.03 14.56 4.13
C PRO A 808 -2.68 15.02 4.68
N ALA A 809 -2.54 16.32 4.96
CA ALA A 809 -1.37 16.86 5.65
C ALA A 809 -1.20 16.20 7.02
N LEU A 810 0.06 15.93 7.41
CA LEU A 810 0.37 15.38 8.73
C LEU A 810 0.29 16.46 9.80
N THR A 811 -0.12 16.09 11.01
CA THR A 811 -0.19 17.04 12.13
C THR A 811 1.20 17.32 12.66
N TYR A 812 1.65 18.58 12.60
CA TYR A 812 2.91 18.98 13.21
C TYR A 812 2.82 18.94 14.74
N VAL A 813 3.71 18.17 15.38
CA VAL A 813 3.74 18.01 16.85
C VAL A 813 4.98 18.63 17.51
N GLY A 814 5.86 19.26 16.73
CA GLY A 814 7.13 19.82 17.22
C GLY A 814 8.24 18.78 17.42
N GLU A 815 9.48 19.24 17.60
CA GLU A 815 10.53 18.38 18.17
C GLU A 815 10.10 18.01 19.60
N SER A 816 9.78 16.73 19.83
CA SER A 816 9.60 16.23 21.19
C SER A 816 10.91 16.47 21.94
N THR A 817 10.90 17.38 22.92
CA THR A 817 12.07 17.54 23.81
C THR A 817 11.86 16.65 25.01
N SER A 818 12.85 15.80 25.29
CA SER A 818 12.77 14.97 26.48
C SER A 818 12.75 15.84 27.74
N PRO A 819 11.80 15.62 28.67
CA PRO A 819 11.80 16.32 29.95
C PRO A 819 13.01 15.94 30.82
N PHE A 820 13.72 14.85 30.49
CA PHE A 820 14.89 14.36 31.20
C PHE A 820 16.11 14.23 30.29
N VAL A 821 17.26 14.73 30.74
CA VAL A 821 18.50 14.83 29.94
C VAL A 821 19.20 13.49 29.69
N ASP A 822 18.77 12.43 30.35
CA ASP A 822 19.28 11.07 30.24
C ASP A 822 18.26 10.10 29.62
N VAL A 823 17.22 10.64 28.98
CA VAL A 823 16.21 9.88 28.24
C VAL A 823 16.16 10.41 26.81
N SER A 824 16.47 9.55 25.85
CA SER A 824 16.37 9.85 24.42
C SER A 824 14.92 9.76 23.97
N VAL A 825 14.52 10.54 22.96
CA VAL A 825 13.22 10.38 22.28
C VAL A 825 13.08 9.03 21.58
N GLU A 826 14.21 8.36 21.31
CA GLU A 826 14.30 7.03 20.71
C GLU A 826 14.27 5.89 21.76
N ASP A 827 14.28 6.20 23.07
CA ASP A 827 14.22 5.16 24.09
C ASP A 827 12.86 4.45 24.03
N MET A 828 12.87 3.11 24.17
CA MET A 828 11.67 2.25 24.04
C MET A 828 10.47 2.70 24.89
N PHE A 829 10.72 3.32 26.05
CA PHE A 829 9.67 3.83 26.94
C PHE A 829 9.70 5.37 27.07
N PHE A 830 10.16 6.08 26.04
CA PHE A 830 10.22 7.54 26.04
C PHE A 830 8.85 8.16 26.30
N THR A 831 7.82 7.72 25.57
CA THR A 831 6.45 8.23 25.66
C THR A 831 5.93 8.14 27.09
N GLU A 832 6.07 7.00 27.74
CA GLU A 832 5.58 6.77 29.09
C GLU A 832 6.38 7.56 30.14
N ILE A 833 7.69 7.71 29.94
CA ILE A 833 8.53 8.54 30.81
C ILE A 833 8.19 10.02 30.66
N ALA A 834 7.92 10.48 29.44
CA ALA A 834 7.53 11.86 29.16
C ALA A 834 6.16 12.18 29.78
N TRP A 835 5.18 11.28 29.61
CA TRP A 835 3.87 11.36 30.25
C TRP A 835 3.96 11.49 31.78
N LEU A 836 4.79 10.67 32.44
CA LEU A 836 4.99 10.79 33.89
C LEU A 836 5.48 12.19 34.31
N ALA A 837 6.26 12.87 33.48
CA ALA A 837 6.73 14.23 33.76
C ALA A 837 5.64 15.28 33.54
N GLU A 838 4.85 15.10 32.48
CA GLU A 838 3.73 15.98 32.12
C GLU A 838 2.64 15.98 33.19
N GLU A 839 2.24 14.80 33.66
CA GLU A 839 1.28 14.62 34.76
C GLU A 839 1.84 14.98 36.15
N GLY A 840 3.12 15.36 36.22
CA GLY A 840 3.79 15.69 37.48
C GLY A 840 4.00 14.50 38.43
N ILE A 841 3.79 13.27 37.95
CA ILE A 841 4.00 12.02 38.70
C ILE A 841 5.50 11.81 38.96
N SER A 842 6.36 12.12 38.00
CA SER A 842 7.81 12.10 38.12
C SER A 842 8.41 13.49 37.94
N THR A 843 9.20 13.93 38.92
CA THR A 843 9.95 15.19 38.83
C THR A 843 11.42 15.00 38.44
N GLY A 844 11.89 13.75 38.35
CA GLY A 844 13.29 13.40 38.15
C GLY A 844 14.23 13.88 39.28
N TRP A 845 15.54 13.74 39.04
CA TRP A 845 16.61 14.27 39.87
C TRP A 845 17.22 15.51 39.25
N SER A 846 17.24 16.61 40.00
CA SER A 846 17.88 17.84 39.53
C SER A 846 19.40 17.69 39.55
N THR A 847 20.01 17.86 38.38
CA THR A 847 21.47 17.90 38.17
C THR A 847 21.88 19.21 37.51
N PRO A 848 23.19 19.54 37.46
CA PRO A 848 23.67 20.71 36.72
C PRO A 848 23.36 20.68 35.21
N GLN A 849 23.08 19.51 34.65
CA GLN A 849 22.81 19.29 33.23
C GLN A 849 21.31 19.41 32.91
N GLY A 850 20.43 19.20 33.89
CA GLY A 850 18.98 19.22 33.74
C GLY A 850 18.33 18.23 34.72
N GLN A 851 17.11 17.79 34.44
CA GLN A 851 16.48 16.72 35.23
C GLN A 851 16.91 15.36 34.68
N GLU A 852 17.30 14.42 35.54
CA GLU A 852 17.54 13.01 35.14
C GLU A 852 16.37 12.11 35.57
N TYR A 853 16.01 11.12 34.76
CA TYR A 853 15.04 10.07 35.08
C TYR A 853 15.68 8.75 35.51
N ARG A 854 16.86 8.41 35.00
CA ARG A 854 17.60 7.16 35.26
C ARG A 854 16.81 5.89 34.89
N PRO A 855 16.44 5.72 33.61
CA PRO A 855 15.48 4.69 33.16
C PRO A 855 15.86 3.27 33.58
N LEU A 856 17.13 2.88 33.43
CA LEU A 856 17.59 1.50 33.68
C LEU A 856 17.91 1.19 35.15
N GLN A 857 17.70 2.12 36.09
CA GLN A 857 17.94 1.86 37.51
C GLN A 857 16.74 1.16 38.16
N PRO A 858 16.95 0.16 39.04
CA PRO A 858 15.88 -0.40 39.85
C PRO A 858 15.17 0.66 40.70
N ILE A 859 13.83 0.61 40.75
CA ILE A 859 13.02 1.50 41.59
C ILE A 859 12.96 0.99 43.04
N ALA A 860 13.31 1.86 43.98
CA ALA A 860 13.16 1.60 45.42
C ALA A 860 11.68 1.74 45.85
N ARG A 861 11.29 1.02 46.90
CA ARG A 861 9.90 0.97 47.37
C ARG A 861 9.35 2.32 47.84
N ASP A 862 10.16 3.11 48.51
CA ASP A 862 9.78 4.47 48.94
C ASP A 862 9.50 5.41 47.75
N ALA A 863 10.34 5.34 46.72
CA ALA A 863 10.14 6.07 45.48
C ALA A 863 8.88 5.58 44.76
N MET A 864 8.63 4.27 44.70
CA MET A 864 7.36 3.73 44.19
C MET A 864 6.15 4.32 44.92
N ALA A 865 6.20 4.42 46.25
CA ALA A 865 5.12 5.03 47.02
C ALA A 865 4.81 6.46 46.58
N ALA A 866 5.85 7.24 46.29
CA ALA A 866 5.68 8.60 45.80
C ALA A 866 5.03 8.67 44.41
N PHE A 867 5.30 7.70 43.53
CA PHE A 867 4.68 7.63 42.21
C PHE A 867 3.18 7.31 42.35
N LEU A 868 2.83 6.25 43.08
CA LEU A 868 1.42 5.86 43.27
C LEU A 868 0.60 6.93 44.01
N TYR A 869 1.21 7.61 44.99
CA TYR A 869 0.54 8.68 45.73
C TYR A 869 0.21 9.88 44.83
N ARG A 870 1.12 10.27 43.91
CA ARG A 870 0.87 11.35 42.95
C ARG A 870 -0.13 10.94 41.88
N MET A 871 -0.01 9.71 41.40
CA MET A 871 -0.92 9.13 40.42
C MET A 871 -2.36 9.05 40.95
N ALA A 872 -2.56 8.77 42.24
CA ALA A 872 -3.88 8.83 42.87
C ALA A 872 -4.37 10.25 43.22
N GLU A 873 -3.67 11.30 42.76
CA GLU A 873 -3.99 12.72 42.98
C GLU A 873 -4.34 13.07 44.44
N VAL A 874 -3.62 12.49 45.40
CA VAL A 874 -4.02 12.56 46.82
C VAL A 874 -3.77 13.96 47.40
N GLU A 875 -4.85 14.71 47.56
CA GLU A 875 -4.87 16.00 48.25
C GLU A 875 -5.17 15.86 49.76
N ASP A 876 -4.60 16.75 50.59
CA ASP A 876 -4.95 16.93 52.01
C ASP A 876 -4.76 15.70 52.95
N TYR A 877 -3.95 14.71 52.58
CA TYR A 877 -3.63 13.58 53.47
C TYR A 877 -2.75 14.01 54.66
N THR A 878 -3.16 13.63 55.88
CA THR A 878 -2.38 13.87 57.10
C THR A 878 -1.86 12.54 57.65
N PRO A 879 -0.56 12.22 57.54
CA PRO A 879 -0.04 10.95 57.99
C PRO A 879 -0.07 10.84 59.52
N PRO A 880 -0.16 9.62 60.08
CA PRO A 880 -0.19 9.41 61.51
C PRO A 880 1.11 9.90 62.17
N THR A 881 1.03 10.30 63.44
CA THR A 881 2.21 10.70 64.23
C THR A 881 3.08 9.52 64.70
N THR A 882 2.69 8.29 64.35
CA THR A 882 3.43 7.06 64.59
C THR A 882 3.34 6.23 63.33
N SER A 883 4.50 5.80 62.81
CA SER A 883 4.57 5.04 61.56
C SER A 883 3.84 3.70 61.67
N PRO A 884 3.09 3.28 60.61
CA PRO A 884 2.54 1.93 60.53
C PRO A 884 3.63 0.85 60.36
N PHE A 885 4.85 1.26 59.98
CA PHE A 885 6.00 0.37 59.78
C PHE A 885 7.14 0.73 60.74
N THR A 886 7.76 -0.30 61.31
CA THR A 886 8.78 -0.18 62.36
C THR A 886 10.14 0.32 61.88
N ASP A 887 10.38 0.27 60.58
CA ASP A 887 11.60 0.65 59.88
C ASP A 887 11.47 1.92 59.04
N VAL A 888 10.35 2.65 59.16
CA VAL A 888 10.12 3.94 58.52
C VAL A 888 9.94 5.02 59.59
N ASP A 889 10.81 6.02 59.59
CA ASP A 889 10.73 7.15 60.51
C ASP A 889 9.78 8.23 59.96
N THR A 890 9.06 8.91 60.84
CA THR A 890 8.15 10.02 60.45
C THR A 890 8.86 11.20 59.76
N SER A 891 10.19 11.24 59.79
CA SER A 891 11.04 12.23 59.12
C SER A 891 11.61 11.77 57.78
N ASP A 892 11.33 10.54 57.33
CA ASP A 892 11.76 10.04 56.04
C ASP A 892 11.08 10.78 54.88
N GLN A 893 11.80 10.93 53.76
CA GLN A 893 11.39 11.77 52.62
C GLN A 893 9.99 11.43 52.10
N PHE A 894 9.66 10.14 52.01
CA PHE A 894 8.39 9.64 51.48
C PHE A 894 7.50 9.01 52.58
N TYR A 895 7.67 9.45 53.84
CA TYR A 895 6.89 8.91 54.96
C TYR A 895 5.37 9.08 54.74
N THR A 896 4.95 10.24 54.23
CA THR A 896 3.54 10.56 53.98
C THR A 896 2.92 9.56 53.01
N GLU A 897 3.59 9.30 51.91
CA GLU A 897 3.17 8.44 50.81
C GLU A 897 3.16 6.97 51.24
N ILE A 898 4.18 6.54 51.99
CA ILE A 898 4.24 5.19 52.57
C ILE A 898 3.09 4.98 53.58
N ALA A 899 2.80 5.97 54.42
CA ALA A 899 1.72 5.88 55.39
C ALA A 899 0.34 5.84 54.72
N TRP A 900 0.15 6.63 53.65
CA TRP A 900 -1.05 6.59 52.83
C TRP A 900 -1.28 5.21 52.21
N LEU A 901 -0.25 4.62 51.59
CA LEU A 901 -0.36 3.26 51.03
C LEU A 901 -0.76 2.21 52.06
N ALA A 902 -0.29 2.35 53.31
CA ALA A 902 -0.66 1.46 54.40
C ALA A 902 -2.12 1.64 54.83
N GLU A 903 -2.61 2.89 54.84
CA GLU A 903 -3.99 3.22 55.20
C GLU A 903 -4.99 2.77 54.14
N GLN A 904 -4.64 2.89 52.85
CA GLN A 904 -5.45 2.35 51.74
C GLN A 904 -5.35 0.83 51.60
N GLY A 905 -4.48 0.17 52.38
CA GLY A 905 -4.26 -1.28 52.27
C GLY A 905 -3.48 -1.72 51.02
N ILE A 906 -3.01 -0.77 50.20
CA ILE A 906 -2.18 -1.04 49.02
C ILE A 906 -0.85 -1.70 49.44
N SER A 907 -0.27 -1.26 50.57
CA SER A 907 0.90 -1.91 51.16
C SER A 907 0.63 -2.50 52.54
N THR A 908 0.97 -3.77 52.73
CA THR A 908 0.78 -4.50 54.00
C THR A 908 2.08 -4.73 54.78
N GLY A 909 3.24 -4.48 54.15
CA GLY A 909 4.57 -4.70 54.72
C GLY A 909 4.89 -6.17 55.02
N TRP A 910 6.04 -6.40 55.65
CA TRP A 910 6.49 -7.71 56.11
C TRP A 910 6.27 -7.86 57.60
N SER A 911 5.59 -8.94 57.97
CA SER A 911 5.39 -9.27 59.37
C SER A 911 6.68 -9.81 59.98
N THR A 912 7.21 -9.09 60.96
CA THR A 912 8.38 -9.47 61.75
C THR A 912 8.03 -9.61 63.23
N PRO A 913 8.88 -10.25 64.05
CA PRO A 913 8.71 -10.25 65.50
C PRO A 913 8.67 -8.85 66.15
N GLN A 914 9.17 -7.82 65.46
CA GLN A 914 9.27 -6.44 65.92
C GLN A 914 8.04 -5.59 65.51
N GLY A 915 7.28 -6.03 64.51
CA GLY A 915 6.14 -5.31 63.93
C GLY A 915 6.10 -5.49 62.41
N GLN A 916 5.37 -4.62 61.70
CA GLN A 916 5.42 -4.59 60.24
C GLN A 916 6.65 -3.80 59.78
N GLU A 917 7.37 -4.27 58.76
CA GLU A 917 8.46 -3.54 58.09
C GLU A 917 8.05 -3.20 56.65
N TYR A 918 8.45 -2.04 56.12
CA TYR A 918 8.18 -1.60 54.74
C TYR A 918 9.37 -1.76 53.80
N ARG A 919 10.59 -1.66 54.34
CA ARG A 919 11.87 -1.71 53.64
C ARG A 919 12.01 -0.65 52.55
N PRO A 920 11.98 0.65 52.91
CA PRO A 920 11.82 1.76 51.97
C PRO A 920 12.89 1.79 50.87
N LEU A 921 14.14 1.47 51.20
CA LEU A 921 15.28 1.58 50.28
C LEU A 921 15.57 0.29 49.49
N GLU A 922 14.81 -0.79 49.69
CA GLU A 922 14.97 -2.01 48.88
C GLU A 922 14.29 -1.82 47.52
N PRO A 923 14.87 -2.34 46.42
CA PRO A 923 14.18 -2.42 45.13
C PRO A 923 12.87 -3.21 45.21
N ILE A 924 11.89 -2.84 44.40
CA ILE A 924 10.65 -3.60 44.27
C ILE A 924 10.79 -4.67 43.18
N ALA A 925 10.47 -5.92 43.52
CA ALA A 925 10.36 -7.01 42.55
C ALA A 925 9.06 -6.92 41.75
N ARG A 926 9.03 -7.52 40.56
CA ARG A 926 7.87 -7.49 39.65
C ARG A 926 6.60 -8.07 40.25
N ASP A 927 6.70 -9.18 40.97
CA ASP A 927 5.54 -9.78 41.65
C ASP A 927 4.94 -8.88 42.72
N ALA A 928 5.79 -8.17 43.47
CA ALA A 928 5.37 -7.17 44.42
C ALA A 928 4.73 -5.96 43.72
N MET A 929 5.23 -5.52 42.56
CA MET A 929 4.57 -4.48 41.76
C MET A 929 3.15 -4.87 41.39
N ALA A 930 2.95 -6.09 40.89
CA ALA A 930 1.62 -6.60 40.54
C ALA A 930 0.67 -6.51 41.73
N ALA A 931 1.13 -6.89 42.91
CA ALA A 931 0.35 -6.81 44.14
C ALA A 931 0.01 -5.38 44.60
N PHE A 932 0.82 -4.38 44.24
CA PHE A 932 0.51 -2.98 44.52
C PHE A 932 -0.55 -2.46 43.56
N LEU A 933 -0.35 -2.65 42.25
CA LEU A 933 -1.29 -2.18 41.22
C LEU A 933 -2.66 -2.86 41.34
N TYR A 934 -2.69 -4.17 41.60
CA TYR A 934 -3.94 -4.90 41.80
C TYR A 934 -4.75 -4.37 42.99
N ARG A 935 -4.09 -3.99 44.08
CA ARG A 935 -4.79 -3.40 45.25
C ARG A 935 -5.16 -1.95 45.02
N MET A 936 -4.35 -1.21 44.25
CA MET A 936 -4.64 0.17 43.89
C MET A 936 -5.87 0.27 42.98
N ALA A 937 -6.04 -0.69 42.07
CA ALA A 937 -7.23 -0.81 41.21
C ALA A 937 -8.47 -1.36 41.94
N GLU A 938 -8.39 -1.63 43.25
CA GLU A 938 -9.49 -2.19 44.05
C GLU A 938 -10.17 -3.41 43.39
N VAL A 939 -9.38 -4.26 42.71
CA VAL A 939 -9.94 -5.35 41.87
C VAL A 939 -10.76 -6.33 42.71
N GLU A 940 -12.07 -6.35 42.46
CA GLU A 940 -13.01 -7.33 43.03
C GLU A 940 -13.32 -8.43 41.99
N ASP A 941 -13.64 -9.63 42.47
CA ASP A 941 -14.16 -10.75 41.66
C ASP A 941 -13.28 -11.29 40.49
N TYR A 942 -12.03 -10.86 40.34
CA TYR A 942 -11.11 -11.45 39.33
C TYR A 942 -10.79 -12.93 39.64
N THR A 943 -11.07 -13.80 38.66
CA THR A 943 -10.76 -15.24 38.74
C THR A 943 -9.55 -15.56 37.88
N ALA A 944 -8.40 -15.79 38.51
CA ALA A 944 -7.18 -16.15 37.80
C ALA A 944 -7.32 -17.48 37.04
N PRO A 945 -6.78 -17.59 35.81
CA PRO A 945 -6.81 -18.82 35.03
C PRO A 945 -6.23 -20.04 35.78
N THR A 946 -6.70 -21.25 35.48
CA THR A 946 -6.15 -22.48 36.08
C THR A 946 -4.76 -22.86 35.56
N THR A 947 -4.34 -22.23 34.46
CA THR A 947 -3.02 -22.36 33.84
C THR A 947 -2.39 -20.97 33.77
N SER A 948 -1.14 -20.83 34.20
CA SER A 948 -0.48 -19.54 34.19
C SER A 948 -0.28 -19.00 32.76
N PRO A 949 -0.58 -17.72 32.49
CA PRO A 949 -0.25 -17.08 31.21
C PRO A 949 1.26 -16.90 31.02
N PHE A 950 2.05 -16.96 32.10
CA PHE A 950 3.51 -16.91 32.04
C PHE A 950 4.11 -18.25 32.44
N THR A 951 5.03 -18.75 31.61
CA THR A 951 5.59 -20.09 31.76
C THR A 951 6.50 -20.27 32.99
N ASP A 952 7.03 -19.17 33.52
CA ASP A 952 7.88 -19.13 34.71
C ASP A 952 7.15 -18.77 36.02
N VAL A 953 5.83 -18.56 35.95
CA VAL A 953 4.99 -18.28 37.12
C VAL A 953 4.13 -19.51 37.42
N ALA A 954 4.36 -20.15 38.57
CA ALA A 954 3.49 -21.23 39.02
C ALA A 954 2.19 -20.69 39.60
N THR A 955 1.07 -21.40 39.44
CA THR A 955 -0.24 -21.07 40.07
C THR A 955 -0.21 -21.12 41.60
N SER A 956 0.90 -21.58 42.19
CA SER A 956 1.18 -21.56 43.62
C SER A 956 2.04 -20.37 44.08
N ASN A 957 2.42 -19.47 43.15
CA ASN A 957 3.08 -18.21 43.49
C ASN A 957 2.14 -17.36 44.37
N GLN A 958 2.71 -16.70 45.39
CA GLN A 958 1.96 -15.88 46.33
C GLN A 958 1.15 -14.77 45.65
N PHE A 959 1.66 -14.20 44.56
CA PHE A 959 1.01 -13.12 43.80
C PHE A 959 0.54 -13.59 42.42
N TYR A 960 0.25 -14.89 42.27
CA TYR A 960 -0.16 -15.45 40.98
C TYR A 960 -1.40 -14.73 40.40
N THR A 961 -2.40 -14.48 41.24
CA THR A 961 -3.65 -13.82 40.83
C THR A 961 -3.38 -12.43 40.27
N GLU A 962 -2.56 -11.64 40.96
CA GLU A 962 -2.22 -10.27 40.59
C GLU A 962 -1.37 -10.22 39.32
N ILE A 963 -0.42 -11.15 39.17
CA ILE A 963 0.38 -11.29 37.95
C ILE A 963 -0.48 -11.67 36.75
N ALA A 964 -1.42 -12.61 36.93
CA ALA A 964 -2.33 -13.01 35.86
C ALA A 964 -3.26 -11.85 35.45
N TRP A 965 -3.76 -11.09 36.43
CA TRP A 965 -4.59 -9.91 36.18
C TRP A 965 -3.85 -8.87 35.34
N MET A 966 -2.60 -8.53 35.69
CA MET A 966 -1.80 -7.59 34.90
C MET A 966 -1.63 -8.01 33.43
N GLN A 967 -1.62 -9.31 33.15
CA GLN A 967 -1.53 -9.80 31.78
C GLN A 967 -2.86 -9.70 31.04
N THR A 968 -3.97 -10.09 31.68
CA THR A 968 -5.30 -10.02 31.07
C THR A 968 -5.76 -8.58 30.85
N SER A 969 -5.30 -7.64 31.67
CA SER A 969 -5.60 -6.21 31.56
C SER A 969 -4.58 -5.46 30.70
N GLY A 970 -3.67 -6.12 29.99
CA GLY A 970 -2.70 -5.48 29.10
C GLY A 970 -1.55 -4.71 29.78
N ILE A 971 -1.55 -4.57 31.12
CA ILE A 971 -0.52 -3.83 31.88
C ILE A 971 0.87 -4.47 31.71
N SER A 972 0.96 -5.80 31.68
CA SER A 972 2.22 -6.51 31.45
C SER A 972 2.10 -7.58 30.36
N THR A 973 2.85 -7.40 29.28
CA THR A 973 3.00 -8.37 28.19
C THR A 973 4.07 -9.45 28.47
N GLY A 974 4.94 -9.23 29.45
CA GLY A 974 6.08 -10.11 29.74
C GLY A 974 7.20 -10.00 28.69
N TRP A 975 8.11 -10.97 28.69
CA TRP A 975 9.14 -11.11 27.66
C TRP A 975 8.86 -12.32 26.78
N GLU A 976 8.99 -12.12 25.47
CA GLU A 976 8.93 -13.21 24.51
C GLU A 976 10.19 -14.07 24.61
N GLY A 977 10.03 -15.34 24.98
CA GLY A 977 11.10 -16.32 24.94
C GLY A 977 11.28 -16.88 23.54
N ASN A 978 12.50 -17.33 23.20
CA ASN A 978 12.91 -17.88 21.90
C ASN A 978 12.05 -19.03 21.32
N ASN A 979 11.02 -19.51 22.03
CA ASN A 979 10.14 -20.60 21.65
C ASN A 979 8.65 -20.19 21.64
N GLY A 980 8.32 -18.89 21.54
CA GLY A 980 6.94 -18.40 21.55
C GLY A 980 6.25 -18.45 22.92
N THR A 981 7.04 -18.45 24.00
CA THR A 981 6.54 -18.52 25.38
C THR A 981 6.75 -17.20 26.11
N SER A 982 5.74 -16.68 26.81
CA SER A 982 5.89 -15.47 27.63
C SER A 982 6.48 -15.77 29.02
N LEU A 983 7.45 -14.96 29.43
CA LEU A 983 8.10 -14.98 30.75
C LEU A 983 7.77 -13.71 31.53
N TYR A 984 7.54 -13.80 32.83
CA TYR A 984 7.26 -12.64 33.70
C TYR A 984 8.40 -12.27 34.65
N GLN A 985 9.29 -13.20 34.98
CA GLN A 985 10.40 -13.03 35.92
C GLN A 985 9.98 -12.39 37.27
N PRO A 986 9.12 -13.07 38.07
CA PRO A 986 8.45 -12.47 39.22
C PRO A 986 9.39 -11.87 40.27
N LEU A 987 10.58 -12.44 40.47
CA LEU A 987 11.54 -12.03 41.50
C LEU A 987 12.61 -11.04 41.00
N THR A 988 12.52 -10.58 39.75
CA THR A 988 13.45 -9.58 39.21
C THR A 988 13.02 -8.19 39.65
N ASP A 989 13.99 -7.36 40.01
CA ASP A 989 13.76 -5.95 40.36
C ASP A 989 13.21 -5.16 39.15
N VAL A 990 12.27 -4.25 39.40
CA VAL A 990 11.67 -3.42 38.35
C VAL A 990 12.57 -2.21 38.07
N ALA A 991 13.00 -2.04 36.82
CA ALA A 991 13.65 -0.82 36.36
C ALA A 991 12.63 0.32 36.19
N ARG A 992 13.08 1.58 36.32
CA ARG A 992 12.20 2.76 36.32
C ARG A 992 11.47 2.99 35.00
N ASP A 993 12.07 2.60 33.88
CA ASP A 993 11.46 2.65 32.56
C ASP A 993 10.32 1.61 32.42
N ALA A 994 10.55 0.37 32.85
CA ALA A 994 9.52 -0.65 32.90
C ALA A 994 8.38 -0.30 33.87
N MET A 995 8.68 0.38 34.98
CA MET A 995 7.66 0.96 35.85
C MET A 995 6.84 2.02 35.12
N ALA A 996 7.48 2.91 34.35
CA ALA A 996 6.76 3.93 33.58
C ALA A 996 5.73 3.27 32.65
N ALA A 997 6.14 2.23 31.92
CA ALA A 997 5.25 1.45 31.08
C ALA A 997 4.08 0.82 31.86
N PHE A 998 4.33 0.27 33.05
CA PHE A 998 3.27 -0.29 33.89
C PHE A 998 2.27 0.76 34.37
N LEU A 999 2.76 1.92 34.82
CA LEU A 999 1.90 2.99 35.31
C LEU A 999 1.10 3.62 34.17
N TYR A 1000 1.74 3.90 33.03
CA TYR A 1000 1.07 4.42 31.85
C TYR A 1000 -0.08 3.51 31.41
N ARG A 1001 0.18 2.20 31.27
CA ARG A 1001 -0.85 1.23 30.88
C ARG A 1001 -1.92 1.03 31.95
N TYR A 1002 -1.55 1.15 33.23
CA TYR A 1002 -2.52 1.12 34.33
C TYR A 1002 -3.46 2.33 34.27
N ASP A 1003 -2.93 3.52 33.96
CA ASP A 1003 -3.71 4.75 33.84
C ASP A 1003 -4.69 4.71 32.66
N HIS A 1004 -4.27 4.03 31.59
CA HIS A 1004 -5.06 3.84 30.37
C HIS A 1004 -5.83 2.51 30.37
N LEU A 1005 -6.07 1.92 31.53
CA LEU A 1005 -7.12 0.90 31.66
C LEU A 1005 -8.44 1.62 31.44
N GLU A 1006 -9.17 1.27 30.37
CA GLU A 1006 -10.50 1.82 30.11
C GLU A 1006 -11.39 1.63 31.36
N ASP A 1007 -11.94 2.73 31.88
CA ASP A 1007 -12.90 2.76 32.99
C ASP A 1007 -14.24 2.08 32.65
#